data_AF-A0A820TFL3-F1
#
_entry.id   AF-A0A820TFL3-F1
#
_cell.length_a   1.000
_cell.length_b   1.000
_cell.length_c   1.000
_cell.angle_alpha   90.00
_cell.angle_beta   90.00
_cell.angle_gamma   90.00
#
_symmetry.space_group_name_H-M   'P 1'
#
loop_
_entity.id
_entity.type
_entity.pdbx_description
1 polymer ?
#
loop_
_entity_poly.entity_id
_entity_poly.type
_entity_poly.pdbx_seq_one_letter_code
_entity_poly.pdbx_strand_id
1 'polypeptide(L)'
;MEMGGIVCTTGSTIIKRTRELIEQIGRPIELDTDGIWCVLPATFPENYELITRDPSRPKVVISYPCSLLNLTIKDHYTNDQYHELVDKEKHQYKIRSENSIFFEIDGSYLAMILPASKEKGKPELKGFEVKRNGELQLIKIFQASVFEAFLKGTTLEECYNHVATIADYWLDMLYSHAKDISDKELFELISERRTMSRMLSDYGEQKLTSISTAKRLAEFLGEGVNKDKGLCCRFVIANVPRDTPVTECAIPLAIFQSEQSIRNHYLRKWLRLTSIDNLDIREILDWNYYIDRFNSCIQKIITIPAALQNIRNPVPRVSHPDWLHKRLVEKNSLYKQKQSSITLIKKTKTLKRKRDDLNDKTITHQWRIVLGPPPSFGQTTNQHIKWLNYQKRKWKIQHEQRHQPTIISDKIQLSTKQKTSSDGKIDTYIRRAAEHLHTRIFKAWCLVEHKLVQIKIKVPRIFYVNYRTSIENNNNNTHEQLKQTQRSSGYERTINNCSKRVNRLLPRCSQAYYLYEYRLDENHFHDYYTDIMTDLSNPNIEGVYEMNVPLDFRLLVTLGCICSLRKEQYRTNILSNLYQYDELEFLSLSEQTYLQAGTLQCIYLYIHQDNGKLFIALFIPNNCRVFIGILDSIRENHMPNLNKLLKNECEKRLQKRIDTNLLSINEHQFEVKVDMDIENIWKRFNKIISNLRENDMATRSLPIYLAIQSNISVTDLQSSMLSSLNDYPKVILSIKDKVNLYKGLDWQRTAARHALQHYANANIILVNMLEQCRYLHIPLGNFPDDPCLFACDLFYARHLIKHNHLLWCSLTDQPDLGGKEQDDYRMLLTADVNDNHGNNHMNSNDNMFKNDNEGIHTNKQNHPFEINHSGFYPTSCIEFELVGLAICFGTTVQNPLCGPDIIPSINNTSTTAYDETTQCLPALRLLRQMIQIWLQDVHSYTNIFADMQLNHFYRWLQSTKSLLYEPALKRTIQVFMRKLLVQLLVELQRIGSTTIYGNLNKIILATKRWSLIDTRLYIKVILEHLQLKDLTSTICLELKSIYHCLWWFDDKNYCEFRIWSNAKGQIDDNNDEEETIFDWNMIVYLPRVVQDYFETIM
;
A
#
# COMPACT_ATOMS: atom_id res chain seq x y z
N MET A 1 -49.42 -29.32 -27.97
CA MET A 1 -49.86 -27.92 -28.22
C MET A 1 -51.26 -27.69 -27.64
N GLU A 2 -52.12 -28.68 -27.83
CA GLU A 2 -53.53 -28.81 -27.41
C GLU A 2 -53.72 -28.61 -25.92
N MET A 3 -52.98 -29.33 -25.05
CA MET A 3 -53.04 -29.15 -23.60
C MET A 3 -52.74 -27.69 -23.19
N GLY A 4 -51.67 -27.11 -23.73
CA GLY A 4 -51.33 -25.70 -23.48
C GLY A 4 -52.40 -24.73 -23.97
N GLY A 5 -53.01 -25.01 -25.12
CA GLY A 5 -54.12 -24.23 -25.67
C GLY A 5 -55.38 -24.30 -24.80
N ILE A 6 -55.75 -25.49 -24.33
CA ILE A 6 -56.90 -25.70 -23.43
C ILE A 6 -56.68 -24.93 -22.11
N VAL A 7 -55.51 -25.10 -21.48
CA VAL A 7 -55.18 -24.40 -20.22
C VAL A 7 -55.27 -22.88 -20.39
N CYS A 8 -54.66 -22.32 -21.45
CA CYS A 8 -54.70 -20.87 -21.70
C CYS A 8 -56.11 -20.37 -22.01
N THR A 9 -56.89 -21.14 -22.78
CA THR A 9 -58.26 -20.75 -23.13
C THR A 9 -59.15 -20.76 -21.90
N THR A 10 -59.11 -21.84 -21.10
CA THR A 10 -59.87 -21.95 -19.85
C THR A 10 -59.48 -20.84 -18.87
N GLY A 11 -58.18 -20.61 -18.64
CA GLY A 11 -57.70 -19.51 -17.80
C GLY A 11 -58.20 -18.14 -18.30
N SER A 12 -58.13 -17.88 -19.61
CA SER A 12 -58.63 -16.63 -20.20
C SER A 12 -60.14 -16.43 -20.04
N THR A 13 -60.93 -17.51 -20.04
CA THR A 13 -62.37 -17.43 -19.81
C THR A 13 -62.70 -17.14 -18.34
N ILE A 14 -61.98 -17.79 -17.41
CA ILE A 14 -62.12 -17.55 -15.96
C ILE A 14 -61.86 -16.08 -15.65
N ILE A 15 -60.74 -15.53 -16.15
CA ILE A 15 -60.36 -14.14 -15.83
C ILE A 15 -61.29 -13.11 -16.50
N LYS A 16 -61.77 -13.36 -17.72
CA LYS A 16 -62.75 -12.49 -18.39
C LYS A 16 -64.08 -12.44 -17.64
N ARG A 17 -64.59 -13.60 -17.21
CA ARG A 17 -65.83 -13.69 -16.45
C ARG A 17 -65.69 -13.01 -15.08
N THR A 18 -64.54 -13.18 -14.44
CA THR A 18 -64.22 -12.50 -13.18
C THR A 18 -64.15 -10.99 -13.36
N ARG A 19 -63.56 -10.50 -14.46
CA ARG A 19 -63.55 -9.08 -14.81
C ARG A 19 -64.96 -8.53 -15.00
N GLU A 20 -65.82 -9.22 -15.74
CA GLU A 20 -67.21 -8.81 -15.96
C GLU A 20 -67.97 -8.64 -14.64
N LEU A 21 -67.72 -9.54 -13.67
CA LEU A 21 -68.28 -9.42 -12.33
C LEU A 21 -67.73 -8.20 -11.58
N ILE A 22 -66.41 -7.99 -11.62
CA ILE A 22 -65.74 -6.85 -10.98
C ILE A 22 -66.19 -5.50 -11.59
N GLU A 23 -66.44 -5.43 -12.91
CA GLU A 23 -66.97 -4.22 -13.58
C GLU A 23 -68.35 -3.80 -13.06
N GLN A 24 -69.13 -4.73 -12.51
CA GLN A 24 -70.44 -4.43 -11.92
C GLN A 24 -70.35 -3.90 -10.49
N ILE A 25 -69.34 -4.31 -9.72
CA ILE A 25 -69.20 -3.97 -8.29
C ILE A 25 -68.11 -2.92 -8.01
N GLY A 26 -67.23 -2.65 -8.98
CA GLY A 26 -66.11 -1.72 -8.85
C GLY A 26 -65.49 -1.36 -10.20
N ARG A 27 -64.22 -0.98 -10.20
CA ARG A 27 -63.48 -0.61 -11.41
C ARG A 27 -62.23 -1.49 -11.58
N PRO A 28 -62.17 -2.37 -12.59
CA PRO A 28 -60.92 -3.02 -12.94
C PRO A 28 -59.99 -1.99 -13.59
N ILE A 29 -58.72 -2.02 -13.20
CA ILE A 29 -57.70 -1.08 -13.65
C ILE A 29 -56.70 -1.79 -14.57
N GLU A 30 -56.25 -2.98 -14.21
CA GLU A 30 -55.33 -3.80 -15.00
C GLU A 30 -55.73 -5.28 -14.94
N LEU A 31 -55.53 -6.01 -16.05
CA LEU A 31 -55.82 -7.43 -16.16
C LEU A 31 -54.59 -8.13 -16.74
N ASP A 32 -54.08 -9.10 -16.00
CA ASP A 32 -52.98 -9.99 -16.38
C ASP A 32 -53.49 -11.41 -16.66
N THR A 33 -52.58 -12.36 -16.84
CA THR A 33 -52.88 -13.76 -17.20
C THR A 33 -53.83 -14.46 -16.24
N ASP A 34 -53.71 -14.17 -14.95
CA ASP A 34 -54.33 -14.90 -13.83
C ASP A 34 -54.77 -13.97 -12.68
N GLY A 35 -54.59 -12.66 -12.82
CA GLY A 35 -54.95 -11.66 -11.80
C GLY A 35 -55.64 -10.43 -12.38
N ILE A 36 -56.45 -9.77 -11.53
CA ILE A 36 -57.13 -8.51 -11.86
C ILE A 36 -56.84 -7.51 -10.75
N TRP A 37 -56.23 -6.39 -11.12
CA TRP A 37 -56.13 -5.23 -10.26
C TRP A 37 -57.41 -4.42 -10.37
N CYS A 38 -58.09 -4.21 -9.26
CA CYS A 38 -59.33 -3.45 -9.23
C CYS A 38 -59.41 -2.55 -8.01
N VAL A 39 -60.26 -1.53 -8.10
CA VAL A 39 -60.64 -0.69 -6.97
C VAL A 39 -62.10 -0.95 -6.67
N LEU A 40 -62.35 -1.36 -5.42
CA LEU A 40 -63.67 -1.49 -4.83
C LEU A 40 -63.94 -0.29 -3.92
N PRO A 41 -65.21 0.10 -3.71
CA PRO A 41 -65.55 1.13 -2.73
C PRO A 41 -65.04 0.78 -1.33
N ALA A 42 -64.57 1.77 -0.56
CA ALA A 42 -64.08 1.55 0.81
C ALA A 42 -65.16 1.00 1.76
N THR A 43 -66.43 1.18 1.43
CA THR A 43 -67.58 0.63 2.17
C THR A 43 -67.92 -0.81 1.77
N PHE A 44 -67.19 -1.41 0.82
CA PHE A 44 -67.45 -2.78 0.36
C PHE A 44 -66.95 -3.81 1.41
N PRO A 45 -67.68 -4.91 1.66
CA PRO A 45 -67.26 -5.92 2.62
C PRO A 45 -65.90 -6.55 2.29
N GLU A 46 -64.95 -6.51 3.23
CA GLU A 46 -63.59 -7.04 3.04
C GLU A 46 -63.39 -8.37 3.78
N ASN A 47 -62.95 -8.35 5.05
CA ASN A 47 -62.62 -9.56 5.82
C ASN A 47 -63.49 -9.70 7.07
N TYR A 48 -64.00 -10.91 7.31
CA TYR A 48 -64.77 -11.28 8.49
C TYR A 48 -64.05 -12.38 9.29
N GLU A 49 -63.92 -12.21 10.60
CA GLU A 49 -63.42 -13.27 11.50
C GLU A 49 -64.59 -14.09 12.06
N LEU A 50 -64.65 -15.38 11.71
CA LEU A 50 -65.57 -16.33 12.32
C LEU A 50 -64.90 -17.04 13.51
N ILE A 51 -65.58 -17.06 14.65
CA ILE A 51 -65.15 -17.79 15.83
C ILE A 51 -65.74 -19.20 15.77
N THR A 52 -64.89 -20.23 15.79
CA THR A 52 -65.35 -21.62 15.71
C THR A 52 -65.35 -22.30 17.09
N ARG A 53 -66.08 -23.41 17.21
CA ARG A 53 -66.12 -24.25 18.41
C ARG A 53 -65.02 -25.33 18.41
N ASP A 54 -64.22 -25.43 17.36
CA ASP A 54 -63.17 -26.42 17.22
C ASP A 54 -61.86 -25.89 17.85
N PRO A 55 -61.29 -26.56 18.88
CA PRO A 55 -60.06 -26.11 19.53
C PRO A 55 -58.84 -26.08 18.60
N SER A 56 -58.85 -26.81 17.48
CA SER A 56 -57.76 -26.83 16.51
C SER A 56 -57.73 -25.59 15.60
N ARG A 57 -58.90 -24.95 15.36
CA ARG A 57 -59.03 -23.75 14.52
C ARG A 57 -60.00 -22.75 15.15
N PRO A 58 -59.60 -22.08 16.26
CA PRO A 58 -60.51 -21.22 17.03
C PRO A 58 -61.03 -20.01 16.24
N LYS A 59 -60.29 -19.57 15.21
CA LYS A 59 -60.66 -18.47 14.32
C LYS A 59 -60.48 -18.86 12.87
N VAL A 60 -61.43 -18.48 12.02
CA VAL A 60 -61.37 -18.63 10.57
C VAL A 60 -61.65 -17.27 9.93
N VAL A 61 -60.70 -16.76 9.15
CA VAL A 61 -60.85 -15.49 8.41
C VAL A 61 -61.47 -15.78 7.06
N ILE A 62 -62.56 -15.09 6.74
CA ILE A 62 -63.24 -15.16 5.44
C ILE A 62 -63.08 -13.80 4.74
N SER A 63 -62.38 -13.80 3.61
CA SER A 63 -62.39 -12.68 2.69
C SER A 63 -63.64 -12.77 1.82
N TYR A 64 -64.54 -11.81 1.97
CA TYR A 64 -65.82 -11.80 1.26
C TYR A 64 -65.67 -11.71 -0.27
N PRO A 65 -64.86 -10.80 -0.83
CA PRO A 65 -64.68 -10.74 -2.28
C PRO A 65 -64.01 -12.03 -2.80
N CYS A 66 -63.05 -12.60 -2.06
CA CYS A 66 -62.38 -13.84 -2.44
C CYS A 66 -63.36 -15.03 -2.49
N SER A 67 -64.20 -15.15 -1.46
CA SER A 67 -65.21 -16.22 -1.35
C SER A 67 -66.25 -16.12 -2.45
N LEU A 68 -66.67 -14.89 -2.80
CA LEU A 68 -67.60 -14.62 -3.90
C LEU A 68 -67.04 -15.11 -5.24
N LEU A 69 -65.76 -14.81 -5.52
CA LEU A 69 -65.10 -15.25 -6.74
C LEU A 69 -64.92 -16.78 -6.77
N ASN A 70 -64.51 -17.37 -5.65
CA ASN A 70 -64.31 -18.82 -5.52
C ASN A 70 -65.61 -19.61 -5.67
N LEU A 71 -66.73 -19.08 -5.17
CA LEU A 71 -68.04 -19.68 -5.37
C LEU A 71 -68.43 -19.65 -6.86
N THR A 72 -68.19 -18.54 -7.54
CA THR A 72 -68.45 -18.40 -8.98
C THR A 72 -67.58 -19.35 -9.82
N ILE A 73 -66.31 -19.57 -9.44
CA ILE A 73 -65.44 -20.55 -10.09
C ILE A 73 -65.96 -21.97 -9.87
N LYS A 74 -66.32 -22.30 -8.63
CA LYS A 74 -66.82 -23.64 -8.28
C LYS A 74 -68.06 -23.99 -9.11
N ASP A 75 -68.98 -23.06 -9.28
CA ASP A 75 -70.24 -23.33 -9.99
C ASP A 75 -70.04 -23.53 -11.50
N HIS A 76 -69.01 -22.92 -12.10
CA HIS A 76 -68.83 -22.93 -13.56
C HIS A 76 -67.67 -23.78 -14.09
N TYR A 77 -66.67 -24.10 -13.26
CA TYR A 77 -65.42 -24.72 -13.70
C TYR A 77 -65.05 -26.00 -12.94
N THR A 78 -65.97 -26.57 -12.17
CA THR A 78 -65.74 -27.87 -11.51
C THR A 78 -65.78 -29.02 -12.52
N ASN A 79 -64.80 -29.91 -12.44
CA ASN A 79 -64.78 -31.12 -13.26
C ASN A 79 -65.49 -32.27 -12.51
N ASP A 80 -66.75 -32.51 -12.86
CA ASP A 80 -67.55 -33.61 -12.31
C ASP A 80 -67.18 -34.99 -12.87
N GLN A 81 -66.25 -35.04 -13.82
CA GLN A 81 -65.82 -36.26 -14.52
C GLN A 81 -64.40 -36.68 -14.12
N TYR A 82 -63.87 -36.25 -12.97
CA TYR A 82 -62.52 -36.60 -12.55
C TYR A 82 -62.46 -38.08 -12.13
N HIS A 83 -61.78 -38.92 -12.92
CA HIS A 83 -61.62 -40.34 -12.64
C HIS A 83 -60.34 -40.58 -11.84
N GLU A 84 -60.47 -41.16 -10.66
CA GLU A 84 -59.36 -41.56 -9.80
C GLU A 84 -59.31 -43.09 -9.69
N LEU A 85 -58.14 -43.67 -9.93
CA LEU A 85 -57.94 -45.11 -9.84
C LEU A 85 -57.87 -45.51 -8.37
N VAL A 86 -58.90 -46.22 -7.88
CA VAL A 86 -58.98 -46.66 -6.47
C VAL A 86 -58.37 -48.04 -6.29
N ASP A 87 -58.52 -48.93 -7.29
CA ASP A 87 -57.99 -50.28 -7.24
C ASP A 87 -57.23 -50.61 -8.53
N LYS A 88 -55.91 -50.79 -8.41
CA LYS A 88 -54.97 -50.93 -9.52
C LYS A 88 -55.01 -52.32 -10.15
N GLU A 89 -55.37 -53.36 -9.39
CA GLU A 89 -55.42 -54.74 -9.88
C GLU A 89 -56.71 -55.02 -10.66
N LYS A 90 -57.82 -54.37 -10.30
CA LYS A 90 -59.14 -54.52 -10.94
C LYS A 90 -59.46 -53.43 -11.97
N HIS A 91 -58.56 -52.47 -12.18
CA HIS A 91 -58.79 -51.27 -13.00
C HIS A 91 -60.09 -50.52 -12.63
N GLN A 92 -60.41 -50.43 -11.34
CA GLN A 92 -61.63 -49.76 -10.87
C GLN A 92 -61.37 -48.27 -10.63
N TYR A 93 -62.17 -47.43 -11.31
CA TYR A 93 -62.13 -45.98 -11.17
C TYR A 93 -63.31 -45.47 -10.35
N LYS A 94 -63.07 -44.47 -9.50
CA LYS A 94 -64.10 -43.69 -8.83
C LYS A 94 -64.15 -42.30 -9.47
N ILE A 95 -65.35 -41.89 -9.88
CA ILE A 95 -65.60 -40.53 -10.36
C ILE A 95 -65.84 -39.63 -9.14
N ARG A 96 -65.15 -38.49 -9.09
CA ARG A 96 -65.37 -37.44 -8.09
C ARG A 96 -65.42 -36.07 -8.77
N SER A 97 -66.15 -35.13 -8.17
CA SER A 97 -66.08 -33.72 -8.57
C SER A 97 -64.80 -33.11 -8.03
N GLU A 98 -63.93 -32.66 -8.93
CA GLU A 98 -62.65 -32.05 -8.59
C GLU A 98 -62.61 -30.60 -9.09
N ASN A 99 -62.30 -29.68 -8.18
CA ASN A 99 -61.94 -28.30 -8.51
C ASN A 99 -60.95 -27.78 -7.48
N SER A 100 -59.76 -27.44 -7.96
CA SER A 100 -58.66 -26.90 -7.16
C SER A 100 -58.28 -25.48 -7.58
N ILE A 101 -59.13 -24.81 -8.35
CA ILE A 101 -58.91 -23.43 -8.80
C ILE A 101 -59.49 -22.49 -7.74
N PHE A 102 -58.63 -21.73 -7.09
CA PHE A 102 -59.00 -20.72 -6.11
C PHE A 102 -58.32 -19.39 -6.44
N PHE A 103 -59.09 -18.31 -6.39
CA PHE A 103 -58.57 -16.98 -6.20
C PHE A 103 -58.12 -16.80 -4.76
N GLU A 104 -57.08 -15.97 -4.63
CA GLU A 104 -56.60 -15.43 -3.38
C GLU A 104 -56.57 -13.89 -3.54
N ILE A 105 -56.76 -13.17 -2.43
CA ILE A 105 -56.73 -11.71 -2.43
C ILE A 105 -55.56 -11.26 -1.58
N ASP A 106 -54.64 -10.55 -2.21
CA ASP A 106 -53.58 -9.78 -1.56
C ASP A 106 -54.00 -8.30 -1.50
N GLY A 107 -54.22 -7.75 -0.31
CA GLY A 107 -54.67 -6.37 -0.13
C GLY A 107 -55.20 -6.07 1.29
N SER A 108 -55.53 -4.82 1.63
CA SER A 108 -55.63 -3.61 0.77
C SER A 108 -54.31 -2.85 0.56
N TYR A 109 -54.14 -2.26 -0.64
CA TYR A 109 -52.95 -1.46 -1.01
C TYR A 109 -53.19 0.04 -0.82
N LEU A 110 -52.14 0.79 -0.47
CA LEU A 110 -52.20 2.25 -0.26
C LEU A 110 -52.45 3.04 -1.55
N ALA A 111 -51.74 2.73 -2.63
CA ALA A 111 -51.84 3.43 -3.91
C ALA A 111 -51.41 2.52 -5.07
N MET A 112 -51.93 2.79 -6.26
CA MET A 112 -51.55 2.13 -7.51
C MET A 112 -51.37 3.17 -8.60
N ILE A 113 -50.21 3.18 -9.24
CA ILE A 113 -49.85 4.14 -10.31
C ILE A 113 -49.62 3.35 -11.60
N LEU A 114 -50.39 3.68 -12.64
CA LEU A 114 -50.26 3.05 -13.95
C LEU A 114 -49.79 4.06 -15.00
N PRO A 115 -48.76 3.70 -15.80
CA PRO A 115 -48.33 4.53 -16.90
C PRO A 115 -49.32 4.44 -18.07
N ALA A 116 -49.35 5.48 -18.89
CA ALA A 116 -50.16 5.53 -20.10
C ALA A 116 -49.28 5.60 -21.35
N SER A 117 -49.65 4.82 -22.38
CA SER A 117 -48.94 4.84 -23.66
C SER A 117 -49.02 6.20 -24.34
N LYS A 118 -47.96 6.53 -25.06
CA LYS A 118 -47.94 7.67 -26.00
C LYS A 118 -48.89 7.47 -27.18
N GLU A 119 -49.19 6.23 -27.55
CA GLU A 119 -50.09 5.91 -28.64
C GLU A 119 -51.55 5.86 -28.15
N LYS A 120 -52.45 6.50 -28.91
CA LYS A 120 -53.88 6.58 -28.57
C LYS A 120 -54.49 5.18 -28.43
N GLY A 121 -55.08 4.91 -27.27
CA GLY A 121 -55.93 3.73 -27.03
C GLY A 121 -55.20 2.41 -26.82
N LYS A 122 -53.86 2.41 -26.70
CA LYS A 122 -53.11 1.22 -26.30
C LYS A 122 -52.72 1.29 -24.82
N PRO A 123 -53.03 0.27 -24.00
CA PRO A 123 -52.43 0.15 -22.67
C PRO A 123 -50.91 -0.09 -22.80
N GLU A 124 -50.11 0.44 -21.88
CA GLU A 124 -48.67 0.22 -21.86
C GLU A 124 -48.35 -1.13 -21.20
N LEU A 125 -48.31 -2.20 -22.01
CA LEU A 125 -48.05 -3.60 -21.60
C LEU A 125 -46.60 -3.88 -21.11
N LYS A 126 -45.85 -2.86 -20.69
CA LYS A 126 -44.42 -2.98 -20.38
C LYS A 126 -44.15 -2.46 -18.97
N GLY A 127 -43.64 -3.35 -18.10
CA GLY A 127 -43.18 -2.96 -16.76
C GLY A 127 -42.11 -1.87 -16.77
N PHE A 128 -42.07 -1.10 -15.68
CA PHE A 128 -41.20 0.07 -15.48
C PHE A 128 -39.71 -0.22 -15.62
N GLU A 129 -38.97 0.75 -16.14
CA GLU A 129 -37.54 0.71 -16.39
C GLU A 129 -36.70 0.53 -15.12
N VAL A 130 -37.18 0.92 -13.93
CA VAL A 130 -36.50 0.69 -12.63
C VAL A 130 -36.03 -0.75 -12.46
N LYS A 131 -36.90 -1.73 -12.78
CA LYS A 131 -36.61 -3.16 -12.61
C LYS A 131 -35.93 -3.79 -13.84
N ARG A 132 -35.76 -3.05 -14.94
CA ARG A 132 -35.19 -3.58 -16.18
C ARG A 132 -33.67 -3.49 -16.16
N ASN A 133 -33.01 -4.58 -16.54
CA ASN A 133 -31.57 -4.57 -16.73
C ASN A 133 -31.22 -3.78 -18.00
N GLY A 134 -30.29 -2.83 -17.87
CA GLY A 134 -29.66 -2.17 -19.01
C GLY A 134 -30.25 -0.85 -19.51
N GLU A 135 -31.40 -0.43 -18.97
CA GLU A 135 -31.98 0.89 -19.24
C GLU A 135 -31.16 2.02 -18.63
N LEU A 136 -31.39 3.24 -19.12
CA LEU A 136 -30.68 4.46 -18.70
C LEU A 136 -30.79 4.66 -17.18
N GLN A 137 -29.65 4.80 -16.50
CA GLN A 137 -29.61 4.92 -15.04
C GLN A 137 -30.35 6.17 -14.55
N LEU A 138 -30.24 7.28 -15.29
CA LEU A 138 -31.02 8.50 -15.09
C LEU A 138 -32.53 8.21 -14.94
N ILE A 139 -33.12 7.42 -15.86
CA ILE A 139 -34.55 7.11 -15.87
C ILE A 139 -34.92 6.26 -14.65
N LYS A 140 -34.05 5.34 -14.24
CA LYS A 140 -34.31 4.48 -13.07
C LYS A 140 -34.34 5.28 -11.77
N ILE A 141 -33.36 6.16 -11.58
CA ILE A 141 -33.30 7.02 -10.39
C ILE A 141 -34.50 7.97 -10.38
N PHE A 142 -34.81 8.57 -11.53
CA PHE A 142 -36.00 9.39 -11.69
C PHE A 142 -37.28 8.64 -11.30
N GLN A 143 -37.53 7.47 -11.88
CA GLN A 143 -38.72 6.67 -11.59
C GLN A 143 -38.80 6.29 -10.10
N ALA A 144 -37.69 5.89 -9.48
CA ALA A 144 -37.65 5.60 -8.04
C ALA A 144 -38.07 6.84 -7.20
N SER A 145 -37.49 8.00 -7.50
CA SER A 145 -37.82 9.26 -6.80
C SER A 145 -39.26 9.72 -7.05
N VAL A 146 -39.78 9.51 -8.26
CA VAL A 146 -41.14 9.91 -8.63
C VAL A 146 -42.19 9.01 -7.97
N PHE A 147 -41.95 7.70 -7.86
CA PHE A 147 -42.86 6.79 -7.14
C PHE A 147 -42.98 7.13 -5.66
N GLU A 148 -41.90 7.57 -5.03
CA GLU A 148 -41.96 8.06 -3.65
C GLU A 148 -42.78 9.36 -3.54
N ALA A 149 -42.66 10.27 -4.52
CA ALA A 149 -43.44 11.50 -4.53
C ALA A 149 -44.94 11.28 -4.77
N PHE A 150 -45.34 10.22 -5.48
CA PHE A 150 -46.76 9.87 -5.64
C PHE A 150 -47.46 9.53 -4.31
N LEU A 151 -46.72 9.25 -3.24
CA LEU A 151 -47.27 9.01 -1.90
C LEU A 151 -47.48 10.31 -1.09
N LYS A 152 -47.07 11.47 -1.63
CA LYS A 152 -47.18 12.78 -0.97
C LYS A 152 -48.42 13.53 -1.47
N GLY A 153 -48.95 14.41 -0.62
CA GLY A 153 -50.13 15.24 -0.90
C GLY A 153 -51.44 14.64 -0.36
N THR A 154 -52.41 15.51 -0.07
CA THR A 154 -53.73 15.10 0.42
C THR A 154 -54.78 15.09 -0.69
N THR A 155 -54.55 15.87 -1.75
CA THR A 155 -55.38 15.90 -2.95
C THR A 155 -54.62 15.39 -4.17
N LEU A 156 -55.36 14.97 -5.21
CA LEU A 156 -54.75 14.49 -6.45
C LEU A 156 -53.92 15.58 -7.15
N GLU A 157 -54.36 16.85 -7.08
CA GLU A 157 -53.61 17.99 -7.64
C GLU A 157 -52.30 18.25 -6.88
N GLU A 158 -52.33 18.23 -5.55
CA GLU A 158 -51.11 18.34 -4.71
C GLU A 158 -50.11 17.22 -4.99
N CYS A 159 -50.59 15.99 -5.16
CA CYS A 159 -49.77 14.84 -5.51
C CYS A 159 -49.02 15.04 -6.84
N TYR A 160 -49.73 15.45 -7.90
CA TYR A 160 -49.09 15.74 -9.19
C TYR A 160 -48.16 16.94 -9.14
N ASN A 161 -48.42 17.94 -8.29
CA ASN A 161 -47.50 19.06 -8.08
C ASN A 161 -46.19 18.60 -7.43
N HIS A 162 -46.23 17.75 -6.40
CA HIS A 162 -45.02 17.17 -5.81
C HIS A 162 -44.22 16.36 -6.84
N VAL A 163 -44.90 15.57 -7.67
CA VAL A 163 -44.26 14.81 -8.76
C VAL A 163 -43.64 15.74 -9.81
N ALA A 164 -44.30 16.86 -10.13
CA ALA A 164 -43.78 17.86 -11.06
C ALA A 164 -42.49 18.51 -10.56
N THR A 165 -42.39 18.84 -9.27
CA THR A 165 -41.14 19.43 -8.72
C THR A 165 -39.92 18.53 -8.95
N ILE A 166 -40.09 17.21 -8.84
CA ILE A 166 -39.02 16.25 -9.12
C ILE A 166 -38.71 16.22 -10.63
N ALA A 167 -39.73 16.21 -11.48
CA ALA A 167 -39.53 16.24 -12.93
C ALA A 167 -38.77 17.50 -13.40
N ASP A 168 -39.13 18.67 -12.85
CA ASP A 168 -38.47 19.93 -13.19
C ASP A 168 -37.00 19.97 -12.72
N TYR A 169 -36.69 19.44 -11.54
CA TYR A 169 -35.31 19.31 -11.06
C TYR A 169 -34.43 18.52 -12.05
N TRP A 170 -34.92 17.37 -12.51
CA TRP A 170 -34.17 16.55 -13.49
C TRP A 170 -34.12 17.19 -14.88
N LEU A 171 -35.15 17.93 -15.28
CA LEU A 171 -35.11 18.72 -16.52
C LEU A 171 -34.06 19.83 -16.42
N ASP A 172 -33.95 20.54 -15.31
CA ASP A 172 -32.94 21.60 -15.11
C ASP A 172 -31.51 21.06 -15.18
N MET A 173 -31.28 19.87 -14.63
CA MET A 173 -30.01 19.16 -14.76
C MET A 173 -29.67 18.82 -16.24
N LEU A 174 -30.66 18.38 -17.02
CA LEU A 174 -30.45 18.05 -18.44
C LEU A 174 -30.27 19.29 -19.32
N TYR A 175 -31.09 20.34 -19.12
CA TYR A 175 -31.00 21.58 -19.90
C TYR A 175 -29.75 22.40 -19.55
N SER A 176 -29.20 22.26 -18.33
CA SER A 176 -27.91 22.87 -17.95
C SER A 176 -26.69 22.10 -18.47
N HIS A 177 -26.90 20.98 -19.18
CA HIS A 177 -25.85 20.05 -19.62
C HIS A 177 -25.00 19.51 -18.45
N ALA A 178 -25.59 19.36 -17.26
CA ALA A 178 -24.96 18.83 -16.05
C ALA A 178 -23.58 19.45 -15.74
N LYS A 179 -23.47 20.78 -15.82
CA LYS A 179 -22.23 21.52 -15.50
C LYS A 179 -21.76 21.30 -14.07
N ASP A 180 -22.70 21.15 -13.13
CA ASP A 180 -22.41 21.03 -11.70
C ASP A 180 -22.05 19.60 -11.24
N ILE A 181 -22.05 18.62 -12.16
CA ILE A 181 -21.81 17.19 -11.86
C ILE A 181 -20.43 16.78 -12.36
N SER A 182 -19.75 15.86 -11.66
CA SER A 182 -18.46 15.34 -12.13
C SER A 182 -18.61 14.44 -13.38
N ASP A 183 -17.57 14.34 -14.21
CA ASP A 183 -17.63 13.52 -15.43
C ASP A 183 -17.90 12.03 -15.15
N LYS A 184 -17.40 11.52 -14.02
CA LYS A 184 -17.62 10.12 -13.60
C LYS A 184 -19.10 9.87 -13.27
N GLU A 185 -19.72 10.74 -12.49
CA GLU A 185 -21.15 10.65 -12.16
C GLU A 185 -22.02 10.86 -13.38
N LEU A 186 -21.66 11.81 -14.24
CA LEU A 186 -22.33 12.01 -15.52
C LEU A 186 -22.36 10.71 -16.31
N PHE A 187 -21.21 10.05 -16.50
CA PHE A 187 -21.15 8.76 -17.18
C PHE A 187 -22.01 7.68 -16.52
N GLU A 188 -22.13 7.64 -15.20
CA GLU A 188 -23.03 6.71 -14.53
C GLU A 188 -24.50 6.97 -14.87
N LEU A 189 -24.92 8.24 -14.86
CA LEU A 189 -26.29 8.66 -15.15
C LEU A 189 -26.70 8.42 -16.61
N ILE A 190 -25.86 8.84 -17.57
CA ILE A 190 -26.20 8.85 -19.00
C ILE A 190 -25.75 7.59 -19.77
N SER A 191 -24.92 6.73 -19.19
CA SER A 191 -24.51 5.50 -19.88
C SER A 191 -25.65 4.49 -19.96
N GLU A 192 -25.76 3.83 -21.12
CA GLU A 192 -26.67 2.71 -21.34
C GLU A 192 -25.87 1.39 -21.33
N ARG A 193 -26.43 0.34 -20.73
CA ARG A 193 -25.76 -0.97 -20.60
C ARG A 193 -26.56 -2.02 -21.34
N ARG A 194 -26.05 -2.59 -22.43
CA ARG A 194 -26.73 -3.66 -23.17
C ARG A 194 -25.87 -4.90 -23.30
N THR A 195 -26.42 -6.04 -22.89
CA THR A 195 -25.76 -7.34 -23.04
C THR A 195 -26.16 -7.99 -24.36
N MET A 196 -25.19 -8.41 -25.17
CA MET A 196 -25.46 -9.14 -26.41
C MET A 196 -25.66 -10.63 -26.13
N SER A 197 -26.73 -11.21 -26.68
CA SER A 197 -27.08 -12.62 -26.45
C SER A 197 -26.31 -13.60 -27.35
N ARG A 198 -25.83 -13.16 -28.51
CA ARG A 198 -25.07 -13.96 -29.48
C ARG A 198 -23.69 -13.34 -29.74
N MET A 199 -22.84 -14.03 -30.51
CA MET A 199 -21.53 -13.50 -30.92
C MET A 199 -21.71 -12.40 -31.98
N LEU A 200 -20.74 -11.49 -32.07
CA LEU A 200 -20.81 -10.37 -33.03
C LEU A 200 -20.91 -10.85 -34.49
N SER A 201 -20.30 -12.00 -34.82
CA SER A 201 -20.38 -12.64 -36.15
C SER A 201 -21.79 -13.02 -36.55
N ASP A 202 -22.63 -13.40 -35.58
CA ASP A 202 -23.95 -13.98 -35.83
C ASP A 202 -25.01 -12.91 -36.15
N TYR A 203 -24.70 -11.63 -35.88
CA TYR A 203 -25.61 -10.51 -36.11
C TYR A 203 -25.53 -9.93 -37.54
N GLY A 204 -24.54 -10.32 -38.36
CA GLY A 204 -24.43 -9.91 -39.77
C GLY A 204 -24.46 -8.39 -39.99
N GLU A 205 -25.39 -7.91 -40.82
CA GLU A 205 -25.57 -6.49 -41.18
C GLU A 205 -26.58 -5.73 -40.30
N GLN A 206 -27.04 -6.31 -39.19
CA GLN A 206 -27.99 -5.62 -38.31
C GLN A 206 -27.37 -4.35 -37.71
N LYS A 207 -28.14 -3.25 -37.72
CA LYS A 207 -27.73 -1.95 -37.15
C LYS A 207 -28.36 -1.77 -35.77
N LEU A 208 -27.60 -2.05 -34.72
CA LEU A 208 -27.98 -1.82 -33.32
C LEU A 208 -26.86 -1.05 -32.60
N THR A 209 -27.21 -0.26 -31.60
CA THR A 209 -26.25 0.47 -30.76
C THR A 209 -25.23 -0.48 -30.11
N SER A 210 -25.68 -1.64 -29.62
CA SER A 210 -24.82 -2.68 -29.04
C SER A 210 -23.81 -3.24 -30.06
N ILE A 211 -24.23 -3.41 -31.32
CA ILE A 211 -23.36 -3.94 -32.40
C ILE A 211 -22.28 -2.91 -32.75
N SER A 212 -22.66 -1.64 -32.89
CA SER A 212 -21.70 -0.56 -33.15
C SER A 212 -20.70 -0.41 -32.00
N THR A 213 -21.18 -0.51 -30.75
CA THR A 213 -20.34 -0.46 -29.56
C THR A 213 -19.37 -1.64 -29.53
N ALA A 214 -19.85 -2.86 -29.80
CA ALA A 214 -19.01 -4.06 -29.86
C ALA A 214 -17.95 -3.98 -30.98
N LYS A 215 -18.30 -3.45 -32.16
CA LYS A 215 -17.35 -3.19 -33.25
C LYS A 215 -16.27 -2.19 -32.83
N ARG A 216 -16.66 -1.09 -32.16
CA ARG A 216 -15.74 -0.08 -31.64
C ARG A 216 -14.85 -0.60 -30.50
N LEU A 217 -15.40 -1.41 -29.59
CA LEU A 217 -14.63 -2.08 -28.53
C LEU A 217 -13.60 -3.05 -29.11
N ALA A 218 -13.96 -3.80 -30.15
CA ALA A 218 -13.03 -4.72 -30.81
C ALA A 218 -11.94 -4.01 -31.61
N GLU A 219 -12.27 -2.84 -32.16
CA GLU A 219 -11.31 -1.96 -32.82
C GLU A 219 -10.32 -1.35 -31.81
N PHE A 220 -10.80 -0.94 -30.63
CA PHE A 220 -10.02 -0.30 -29.58
C PHE A 220 -9.20 -1.29 -28.72
N LEU A 221 -9.82 -2.37 -28.23
CA LEU A 221 -9.24 -3.36 -27.31
C LEU A 221 -8.73 -4.65 -28.00
N GLY A 222 -8.97 -4.79 -29.32
CA GLY A 222 -8.58 -5.95 -30.11
C GLY A 222 -9.64 -7.08 -30.17
N GLU A 223 -9.43 -8.04 -31.07
CA GLU A 223 -10.38 -9.12 -31.39
C GLU A 223 -10.61 -10.13 -30.24
N GLY A 224 -9.79 -10.09 -29.19
CA GLY A 224 -9.95 -10.94 -28.00
C GLY A 224 -11.28 -10.76 -27.28
N VAL A 225 -11.84 -9.54 -27.30
CA VAL A 225 -13.08 -9.15 -26.59
C VAL A 225 -14.34 -9.77 -27.21
N ASN A 226 -14.28 -10.18 -28.49
CA ASN A 226 -15.44 -10.65 -29.24
C ASN A 226 -15.60 -12.17 -29.31
N LYS A 227 -14.73 -12.93 -28.61
CA LYS A 227 -14.71 -14.40 -28.71
C LYS A 227 -15.84 -15.08 -27.96
N ASP A 228 -16.37 -14.42 -26.92
CA ASP A 228 -17.36 -15.01 -26.02
C ASP A 228 -18.77 -14.41 -26.21
N LYS A 229 -19.79 -15.24 -26.00
CA LYS A 229 -21.20 -14.80 -25.93
C LYS A 229 -21.41 -14.00 -24.64
N GLY A 230 -22.33 -13.02 -24.65
CA GLY A 230 -22.65 -12.24 -23.45
C GLY A 230 -21.87 -10.93 -23.28
N LEU A 231 -21.27 -10.40 -24.35
CA LEU A 231 -20.54 -9.13 -24.29
C LEU A 231 -21.43 -8.00 -23.75
N CYS A 232 -20.98 -7.37 -22.67
CA CYS A 232 -21.66 -6.24 -22.05
C CYS A 232 -21.18 -4.93 -22.68
N CYS A 233 -21.99 -4.38 -23.58
CA CYS A 233 -21.72 -3.10 -24.24
C CYS A 233 -22.24 -1.95 -23.37
N ARG A 234 -21.31 -1.17 -22.79
CA ARG A 234 -21.64 0.09 -22.11
C ARG A 234 -21.24 1.28 -22.99
N PHE A 235 -22.20 2.12 -23.34
CA PHE A 235 -22.00 3.19 -24.33
C PHE A 235 -22.75 4.47 -23.97
N VAL A 236 -22.33 5.56 -24.62
CA VAL A 236 -22.99 6.87 -24.65
C VAL A 236 -23.28 7.26 -26.09
N ILE A 237 -24.32 8.06 -26.33
CA ILE A 237 -24.66 8.58 -27.66
C ILE A 237 -24.01 9.95 -27.86
N ALA A 238 -23.27 10.08 -28.96
CA ALA A 238 -22.66 11.33 -29.38
C ALA A 238 -23.53 12.12 -30.38
N ASN A 239 -23.41 13.45 -30.35
CA ASN A 239 -24.11 14.37 -31.26
C ASN A 239 -23.46 14.44 -32.66
N VAL A 240 -22.20 14.05 -32.76
CA VAL A 240 -21.40 14.10 -33.99
C VAL A 240 -21.07 12.68 -34.44
N PRO A 241 -21.26 12.31 -35.72
CA PRO A 241 -21.60 13.16 -36.88
C PRO A 241 -23.09 13.51 -36.98
N ARG A 242 -23.39 14.77 -37.34
CA ARG A 242 -24.76 15.25 -37.60
C ARG A 242 -25.40 14.45 -38.74
N ASP A 243 -26.71 14.24 -38.67
CA ASP A 243 -27.54 13.49 -39.63
C ASP A 243 -27.23 11.98 -39.75
N THR A 244 -26.53 11.39 -38.78
CA THR A 244 -26.32 9.93 -38.72
C THR A 244 -27.31 9.25 -37.77
N PRO A 245 -27.73 7.99 -38.04
CA PRO A 245 -28.65 7.30 -37.15
C PRO A 245 -28.00 7.06 -35.77
N VAL A 246 -28.79 7.14 -34.70
CA VAL A 246 -28.36 6.91 -33.30
C VAL A 246 -27.54 5.61 -33.14
N THR A 247 -27.84 4.59 -33.95
CA THR A 247 -27.12 3.31 -33.94
C THR A 247 -25.62 3.46 -34.26
N GLU A 248 -25.23 4.43 -35.08
CA GLU A 248 -23.83 4.67 -35.49
C GLU A 248 -23.14 5.71 -34.58
N CYS A 249 -23.89 6.41 -33.73
CA CYS A 249 -23.39 7.42 -32.79
C CYS A 249 -22.97 6.85 -31.42
N ALA A 250 -23.09 5.53 -31.20
CA ALA A 250 -22.82 4.89 -29.91
C ALA A 250 -21.32 4.73 -29.62
N ILE A 251 -20.77 5.48 -28.67
CA ILE A 251 -19.35 5.46 -28.27
C ILE A 251 -19.18 4.59 -27.00
N PRO A 252 -18.24 3.63 -26.99
CA PRO A 252 -17.99 2.82 -25.80
C PRO A 252 -17.39 3.63 -24.66
N LEU A 253 -17.86 3.43 -23.43
CA LEU A 253 -17.36 4.14 -22.25
C LEU A 253 -15.86 3.93 -22.01
N ALA A 254 -15.34 2.75 -22.36
CA ALA A 254 -13.94 2.36 -22.14
C ALA A 254 -12.93 3.32 -22.80
N ILE A 255 -13.31 4.04 -23.86
CA ILE A 255 -12.40 5.00 -24.51
C ILE A 255 -12.05 6.18 -23.60
N PHE A 256 -12.99 6.60 -22.73
CA PHE A 256 -12.78 7.74 -21.84
C PHE A 256 -11.86 7.42 -20.66
N GLN A 257 -11.60 6.14 -20.39
CA GLN A 257 -10.67 5.64 -19.36
C GLN A 257 -9.25 5.38 -19.91
N SER A 258 -9.07 5.48 -21.23
CA SER A 258 -7.78 5.24 -21.89
C SER A 258 -6.86 6.47 -21.89
N GLU A 259 -5.56 6.26 -22.15
CA GLU A 259 -4.58 7.34 -22.29
C GLU A 259 -5.03 8.39 -23.34
N GLN A 260 -4.70 9.66 -23.09
CA GLN A 260 -5.14 10.79 -23.92
C GLN A 260 -4.82 10.62 -25.41
N SER A 261 -3.65 10.08 -25.74
CA SER A 261 -3.18 9.85 -27.10
C SER A 261 -4.06 8.86 -27.85
N ILE A 262 -4.38 7.74 -27.21
CA ILE A 262 -5.23 6.66 -27.74
C ILE A 262 -6.68 7.14 -27.85
N ARG A 263 -7.18 7.80 -26.81
CA ARG A 263 -8.51 8.41 -26.77
C ARG A 263 -8.73 9.37 -27.94
N ASN A 264 -7.81 10.31 -28.13
CA ASN A 264 -7.91 11.29 -29.21
C ASN A 264 -7.87 10.63 -30.60
N HIS A 265 -7.04 9.60 -30.79
CA HIS A 265 -6.95 8.88 -32.06
C HIS A 265 -8.29 8.24 -32.47
N TYR A 266 -8.90 7.45 -31.57
CA TYR A 266 -10.16 6.75 -31.88
C TYR A 266 -11.37 7.69 -31.89
N LEU A 267 -11.41 8.71 -31.01
CA LEU A 267 -12.48 9.71 -31.06
C LEU A 267 -12.46 10.51 -32.36
N ARG A 268 -11.29 10.90 -32.88
CA ARG A 268 -11.17 11.52 -34.23
C ARG A 268 -11.80 10.64 -35.31
N LYS A 269 -11.50 9.34 -35.24
CA LYS A 269 -12.01 8.35 -36.20
C LYS A 269 -13.52 8.15 -36.11
N TRP A 270 -14.07 8.00 -34.90
CA TRP A 270 -15.49 7.71 -34.70
C TRP A 270 -16.39 8.94 -34.87
N LEU A 271 -15.92 10.13 -34.46
CA LEU A 271 -16.62 11.40 -34.63
C LEU A 271 -16.42 12.02 -36.03
N ARG A 272 -15.48 11.48 -36.83
CA ARG A 272 -15.09 12.02 -38.15
C ARG A 272 -14.58 13.47 -38.08
N LEU A 273 -13.80 13.79 -37.04
CA LEU A 273 -13.21 15.11 -36.83
C LEU A 273 -11.74 15.14 -37.28
N THR A 274 -11.35 16.18 -38.01
CA THR A 274 -10.00 16.37 -38.57
C THR A 274 -8.97 16.83 -37.53
N SER A 275 -9.41 17.62 -36.54
CA SER A 275 -8.62 18.13 -35.42
C SER A 275 -9.44 18.05 -34.13
N ILE A 276 -8.78 17.69 -33.03
CA ILE A 276 -9.35 17.64 -31.68
C ILE A 276 -8.30 18.21 -30.74
N ASP A 277 -8.58 19.38 -30.17
CA ASP A 277 -7.84 19.98 -29.07
C ASP A 277 -8.81 20.04 -27.87
N ASN A 278 -8.42 19.46 -26.74
CA ASN A 278 -9.14 19.46 -25.45
C ASN A 278 -10.68 19.42 -25.54
N LEU A 279 -11.25 18.29 -25.96
CA LEU A 279 -12.71 18.12 -25.95
C LEU A 279 -13.26 17.88 -24.54
N ASP A 280 -14.19 18.72 -24.12
CA ASP A 280 -15.10 18.45 -23.02
C ASP A 280 -16.11 17.37 -23.45
N ILE A 281 -16.38 16.42 -22.57
CA ILE A 281 -17.33 15.33 -22.81
C ILE A 281 -18.74 15.88 -23.10
N ARG A 282 -19.10 17.00 -22.44
CA ARG A 282 -20.42 17.63 -22.59
C ARG A 282 -20.69 18.13 -24.01
N GLU A 283 -19.66 18.43 -24.78
CA GLU A 283 -19.77 18.83 -26.19
C GLU A 283 -19.96 17.63 -27.13
N ILE A 284 -19.46 16.46 -26.72
CA ILE A 284 -19.57 15.22 -27.50
C ILE A 284 -20.98 14.64 -27.40
N LEU A 285 -21.61 14.73 -26.23
CA LEU A 285 -22.90 14.10 -25.93
C LEU A 285 -24.07 14.71 -26.70
N ASP A 286 -24.99 13.86 -27.14
CA ASP A 286 -26.28 14.29 -27.70
C ASP A 286 -27.31 14.52 -26.58
N TRP A 287 -27.34 15.74 -26.04
CA TRP A 287 -28.30 16.13 -25.00
C TRP A 287 -29.75 16.04 -25.47
N ASN A 288 -30.04 16.33 -26.74
CA ASN A 288 -31.40 16.27 -27.27
C ASN A 288 -31.94 14.84 -27.25
N TYR A 289 -31.10 13.85 -27.60
CA TYR A 289 -31.46 12.44 -27.50
C TYR A 289 -31.87 12.04 -26.07
N TYR A 290 -31.09 12.45 -25.06
CA TYR A 290 -31.40 12.13 -23.66
C TYR A 290 -32.63 12.89 -23.15
N ILE A 291 -32.80 14.16 -23.54
CA ILE A 291 -33.98 14.98 -23.21
C ILE A 291 -35.25 14.36 -23.82
N ASP A 292 -35.23 13.95 -25.08
CA ASP A 292 -36.40 13.33 -25.73
C ASP A 292 -36.80 12.01 -25.09
N ARG A 293 -35.80 11.20 -24.71
CA ARG A 293 -36.04 9.96 -23.94
C ARG A 293 -36.62 10.26 -22.56
N PHE A 294 -36.11 11.28 -21.88
CA PHE A 294 -36.60 11.67 -20.56
C PHE A 294 -38.02 12.26 -20.62
N ASN A 295 -38.28 13.17 -21.56
CA ASN A 295 -39.61 13.70 -21.88
C ASN A 295 -40.59 12.56 -22.20
N SER A 296 -40.12 11.50 -22.86
CA SER A 296 -40.93 10.33 -23.12
C SER A 296 -41.37 9.59 -21.86
N CYS A 297 -40.51 9.52 -20.85
CA CYS A 297 -40.83 8.93 -19.55
C CYS A 297 -41.82 9.83 -18.78
N ILE A 298 -41.56 11.13 -18.70
CA ILE A 298 -42.45 12.12 -18.08
C ILE A 298 -43.85 12.07 -18.71
N GLN A 299 -43.93 11.96 -20.03
CA GLN A 299 -45.22 11.91 -20.72
C GLN A 299 -46.05 10.70 -20.26
N LYS A 300 -45.44 9.51 -20.21
CA LYS A 300 -46.12 8.26 -19.88
C LYS A 300 -46.55 8.17 -18.42
N ILE A 301 -45.71 8.64 -17.50
CA ILE A 301 -45.92 8.48 -16.05
C ILE A 301 -46.73 9.64 -15.46
N ILE A 302 -46.53 10.85 -15.97
CA ILE A 302 -47.04 12.07 -15.34
C ILE A 302 -48.12 12.72 -16.22
N THR A 303 -47.74 13.22 -17.40
CA THR A 303 -48.60 14.17 -18.12
C THR A 303 -49.83 13.51 -18.75
N ILE A 304 -49.70 12.30 -19.31
CA ILE A 304 -50.82 11.60 -19.96
C ILE A 304 -51.81 11.09 -18.88
N PRO A 305 -51.38 10.42 -17.80
CA PRO A 305 -52.27 10.06 -16.70
C PRO A 305 -52.98 11.26 -16.06
N ALA A 306 -52.25 12.36 -15.79
CA ALA A 306 -52.82 13.59 -15.23
C ALA A 306 -53.98 14.11 -16.11
N ALA A 307 -53.76 14.20 -17.43
CA ALA A 307 -54.78 14.66 -18.36
C ALA A 307 -55.99 13.72 -18.45
N LEU A 308 -55.78 12.40 -18.36
CA LEU A 308 -56.86 11.41 -18.34
C LEU A 308 -57.69 11.47 -17.05
N GLN A 309 -57.07 11.90 -15.95
CA GLN A 309 -57.72 12.18 -14.66
C GLN A 309 -58.28 13.61 -14.55
N ASN A 310 -58.29 14.37 -15.66
CA ASN A 310 -58.76 15.76 -15.77
C ASN A 310 -57.97 16.80 -14.96
N ILE A 311 -56.67 16.57 -14.74
CA ILE A 311 -55.75 17.53 -14.12
C ILE A 311 -55.02 18.29 -15.22
N ARG A 312 -54.74 19.58 -14.99
CA ARG A 312 -53.94 20.40 -15.91
C ARG A 312 -52.52 19.84 -16.01
N ASN A 313 -51.83 20.11 -17.12
CA ASN A 313 -50.46 19.61 -17.31
C ASN A 313 -49.56 20.09 -16.16
N PRO A 314 -49.08 19.18 -15.28
CA PRO A 314 -48.34 19.57 -14.09
C PRO A 314 -46.89 19.93 -14.43
N VAL A 315 -46.37 19.52 -15.60
CA VAL A 315 -45.02 19.86 -16.09
C VAL A 315 -45.14 20.59 -17.44
N PRO A 316 -45.34 21.93 -17.46
CA PRO A 316 -45.60 22.69 -18.68
C PRO A 316 -44.49 22.63 -19.74
N ARG A 317 -43.24 22.40 -19.31
CA ARG A 317 -42.05 22.27 -20.19
C ARG A 317 -42.15 21.06 -21.13
N VAL A 318 -42.93 20.06 -20.75
CA VAL A 318 -43.15 18.85 -21.56
C VAL A 318 -44.57 18.91 -22.09
N SER A 319 -44.69 19.15 -23.40
CA SER A 319 -46.00 19.15 -24.08
C SER A 319 -46.61 17.75 -24.10
N HIS A 320 -47.93 17.66 -24.14
CA HIS A 320 -48.62 16.40 -24.39
C HIS A 320 -48.37 15.92 -25.82
N PRO A 321 -48.60 14.63 -26.12
CA PRO A 321 -48.68 14.16 -27.50
C PRO A 321 -49.80 14.86 -28.28
N ASP A 322 -49.60 15.07 -29.59
CA ASP A 322 -50.51 15.81 -30.47
C ASP A 322 -51.98 15.36 -30.38
N TRP A 323 -52.22 14.05 -30.27
CA TRP A 323 -53.57 13.51 -30.20
C TRP A 323 -54.29 13.89 -28.90
N LEU A 324 -53.55 14.01 -27.79
CA LEU A 324 -54.10 14.36 -26.48
C LEU A 324 -54.32 15.87 -26.39
N HIS A 325 -53.39 16.67 -26.93
CA HIS A 325 -53.59 18.10 -27.08
C HIS A 325 -54.83 18.43 -27.92
N LYS A 326 -55.00 17.80 -29.09
CA LYS A 326 -56.19 17.97 -29.93
C LYS A 326 -57.48 17.65 -29.17
N ARG A 327 -57.49 16.54 -28.41
CA ARG A 327 -58.65 16.13 -27.60
C ARG A 327 -58.98 17.10 -26.47
N LEU A 328 -57.98 17.67 -25.81
CA LEU A 328 -58.17 18.66 -24.75
C LEU A 328 -58.69 19.99 -25.32
N VAL A 329 -58.16 20.42 -26.46
CA VAL A 329 -58.63 21.62 -27.17
C VAL A 329 -60.08 21.45 -27.63
N GLU A 330 -60.45 20.28 -28.16
CA GLU A 330 -61.84 19.95 -28.53
C GLU A 330 -62.79 20.00 -27.32
N LYS A 331 -62.37 19.46 -26.16
CA LYS A 331 -63.17 19.48 -24.91
C LYS A 331 -63.34 20.88 -24.32
N ASN A 332 -62.33 21.74 -24.45
CA ASN A 332 -62.34 23.10 -23.88
C ASN A 332 -62.95 24.14 -24.84
N SER A 333 -63.24 23.78 -26.10
CA SER A 333 -63.88 24.68 -27.06
C SER A 333 -65.38 24.84 -26.79
N LEU A 334 -65.83 26.07 -26.51
CA LEU A 334 -67.25 26.41 -26.26
C LEU A 334 -68.11 26.45 -27.53
N TYR A 335 -67.49 26.49 -28.71
CA TYR A 335 -68.19 26.55 -30.01
C TYR A 335 -67.69 25.43 -30.94
N LYS A 336 -68.54 24.42 -31.15
CA LYS A 336 -68.27 23.31 -32.10
C LYS A 336 -68.62 23.75 -33.52
N GLN A 337 -67.60 24.04 -34.34
CA GLN A 337 -67.78 24.16 -35.79
C GLN A 337 -67.68 22.76 -36.43
N LYS A 338 -68.70 22.34 -37.18
CA LYS A 338 -68.69 21.08 -37.95
C LYS A 338 -67.64 21.18 -39.06
N GLN A 339 -66.52 20.46 -38.95
CA GLN A 339 -65.60 20.30 -40.06
C GLN A 339 -66.06 19.15 -40.96
N SER A 340 -66.22 19.49 -42.24
CA SER A 340 -66.49 18.59 -43.37
C SER A 340 -65.30 17.66 -43.65
N SER A 341 -65.62 16.40 -43.92
CA SER A 341 -64.71 15.34 -44.34
C SER A 341 -63.99 15.66 -45.65
N ILE A 342 -62.65 15.77 -45.61
CA ILE A 342 -61.80 15.66 -46.80
C ILE A 342 -60.85 14.48 -46.60
N THR A 343 -61.07 13.46 -47.40
CA THR A 343 -60.26 12.25 -47.58
C THR A 343 -59.10 12.58 -48.52
N LEU A 344 -57.85 12.40 -48.08
CA LEU A 344 -56.69 12.44 -48.98
C LEU A 344 -55.80 11.20 -48.77
N ILE A 345 -55.49 10.61 -49.93
CA ILE A 345 -55.16 9.21 -50.19
C ILE A 345 -53.66 8.94 -49.98
N LYS A 346 -53.32 7.81 -49.35
CA LYS A 346 -51.98 7.21 -49.34
C LYS A 346 -51.55 6.82 -50.77
N LYS A 347 -50.29 7.10 -51.13
CA LYS A 347 -49.54 6.26 -52.07
C LYS A 347 -48.12 6.00 -51.57
N THR A 348 -47.85 4.72 -51.37
CA THR A 348 -46.54 4.09 -51.25
C THR A 348 -45.79 4.14 -52.58
N LYS A 349 -44.45 4.20 -52.52
CA LYS A 349 -43.56 3.61 -53.55
C LYS A 349 -42.19 3.32 -52.97
N THR A 350 -41.99 2.05 -52.65
CA THR A 350 -40.69 1.37 -52.54
C THR A 350 -40.05 1.25 -53.92
N LEU A 351 -38.80 1.67 -54.07
CA LEU A 351 -37.99 1.40 -55.26
C LEU A 351 -36.79 0.53 -54.87
N LYS A 352 -36.89 -0.75 -55.23
CA LYS A 352 -35.74 -1.66 -55.39
C LYS A 352 -34.86 -1.13 -56.52
N ARG A 353 -33.54 -1.13 -56.34
CA ARG A 353 -32.57 -1.07 -57.44
C ARG A 353 -31.72 -2.34 -57.44
N LYS A 354 -31.61 -2.93 -58.64
CA LYS A 354 -30.82 -4.12 -58.98
C LYS A 354 -29.32 -3.78 -59.05
N ARG A 355 -28.54 -4.82 -58.80
CA ARG A 355 -27.09 -4.95 -58.97
C ARG A 355 -26.66 -4.70 -60.42
N ASP A 356 -25.44 -4.20 -60.58
CA ASP A 356 -24.48 -4.72 -61.56
C ASP A 356 -23.15 -4.96 -60.85
N ASP A 357 -22.58 -6.14 -61.15
CA ASP A 357 -21.39 -6.74 -60.58
C ASP A 357 -20.11 -6.02 -61.00
N LEU A 358 -19.07 -6.08 -60.15
CA LEU A 358 -17.69 -6.39 -60.56
C LEU A 358 -16.81 -6.63 -59.31
N ASN A 359 -16.33 -7.86 -59.20
CA ASN A 359 -15.27 -8.40 -58.35
C ASN A 359 -15.52 -8.65 -56.86
N ASP A 360 -16.04 -9.87 -56.64
CA ASP A 360 -15.69 -10.74 -55.52
C ASP A 360 -14.22 -10.67 -55.12
N LYS A 361 -13.99 -10.34 -53.85
CA LYS A 361 -13.04 -11.04 -52.97
C LYS A 361 -13.32 -10.65 -51.52
N THR A 362 -13.85 -11.63 -50.80
CA THR A 362 -13.90 -11.73 -49.35
C THR A 362 -12.57 -11.30 -48.70
N ILE A 363 -12.59 -10.30 -47.81
CA ILE A 363 -11.45 -9.97 -46.96
C ILE A 363 -11.88 -10.10 -45.51
N THR A 364 -11.77 -11.33 -45.02
CA THR A 364 -11.66 -11.66 -43.61
C THR A 364 -10.18 -11.61 -43.19
N HIS A 365 -9.95 -11.07 -41.99
CA HIS A 365 -8.79 -11.24 -41.10
C HIS A 365 -7.57 -10.30 -41.13
N GLN A 366 -7.35 -9.76 -39.92
CA GLN A 366 -6.13 -9.31 -39.26
C GLN A 366 -4.88 -10.19 -39.52
N TRP A 367 -3.69 -9.61 -39.27
CA TRP A 367 -2.30 -10.10 -39.49
C TRP A 367 -1.91 -10.58 -40.89
N ARG A 368 -2.85 -11.14 -41.67
CA ARG A 368 -2.64 -11.52 -43.08
C ARG A 368 -2.43 -10.32 -44.01
N ILE A 369 -2.94 -9.15 -43.63
CA ILE A 369 -2.76 -7.89 -44.38
C ILE A 369 -1.32 -7.37 -44.27
N VAL A 370 -0.66 -7.56 -43.11
CA VAL A 370 0.71 -7.09 -42.89
C VAL A 370 1.76 -8.10 -43.37
N LEU A 371 1.47 -9.41 -43.29
CA LEU A 371 2.44 -10.48 -43.56
C LEU A 371 2.17 -11.31 -44.83
N GLY A 372 0.98 -11.19 -45.45
CA GLY A 372 0.56 -12.07 -46.57
C GLY A 372 0.14 -13.47 -46.11
N PRO A 373 -0.22 -14.39 -47.03
CA PRO A 373 -0.58 -15.78 -46.70
C PRO A 373 0.62 -16.57 -46.14
N PRO A 374 0.41 -17.48 -45.18
CA PRO A 374 1.49 -18.29 -44.63
C PRO A 374 2.08 -19.20 -45.72
N PRO A 375 3.41 -19.26 -45.86
CA PRO A 375 4.04 -20.26 -46.72
C PRO A 375 3.68 -21.67 -46.21
N SER A 376 3.61 -22.66 -47.10
CA SER A 376 3.42 -24.06 -46.70
C SER A 376 4.65 -24.58 -45.95
N PHE A 377 4.46 -25.57 -45.06
CA PHE A 377 5.56 -26.11 -44.26
C PHE A 377 6.68 -26.71 -45.12
N GLY A 378 6.38 -27.16 -46.36
CA GLY A 378 7.39 -27.61 -47.34
C GLY A 378 8.12 -28.89 -46.95
N GLN A 379 8.98 -29.41 -47.85
CA GLN A 379 9.87 -30.57 -47.58
C GLN A 379 11.37 -30.19 -47.64
N THR A 380 11.69 -28.97 -48.09
CA THR A 380 13.07 -28.49 -48.20
C THR A 380 13.42 -27.54 -47.06
N THR A 381 14.68 -27.59 -46.60
CA THR A 381 15.20 -26.78 -45.48
C THR A 381 14.99 -25.27 -45.70
N ASN A 382 15.12 -24.78 -46.94
CA ASN A 382 14.87 -23.37 -47.28
C ASN A 382 13.39 -22.94 -47.17
N GLN A 383 12.44 -23.86 -47.40
CA GLN A 383 11.02 -23.59 -47.19
C GLN A 383 10.65 -23.61 -45.70
N HIS A 384 11.29 -24.49 -44.91
CA HIS A 384 11.14 -24.51 -43.46
C HIS A 384 11.63 -23.19 -42.82
N ILE A 385 12.75 -22.65 -43.31
CA ILE A 385 13.28 -21.36 -42.83
C ILE A 385 12.33 -20.20 -43.19
N LYS A 386 11.74 -20.20 -44.40
CA LYS A 386 10.74 -19.20 -44.80
C LYS A 386 9.47 -19.30 -43.96
N TRP A 387 9.01 -20.51 -43.63
CA TRP A 387 7.89 -20.74 -42.72
C TRP A 387 8.19 -20.29 -41.30
N LEU A 388 9.36 -20.63 -40.77
CA LEU A 388 9.79 -20.24 -39.43
C LEU A 388 9.89 -18.72 -39.30
N ASN A 389 10.44 -18.03 -40.31
CA ASN A 389 10.54 -16.56 -40.31
C ASN A 389 9.15 -15.90 -40.36
N TYR A 390 8.21 -16.47 -41.10
CA TYR A 390 6.81 -16.02 -41.10
C TYR A 390 6.15 -16.23 -39.73
N GLN A 391 6.31 -17.40 -39.10
CA GLN A 391 5.75 -17.68 -37.77
C GLN A 391 6.38 -16.82 -36.68
N LYS A 392 7.70 -16.57 -36.72
CA LYS A 392 8.37 -15.66 -35.78
C LYS A 392 7.80 -14.24 -35.85
N ARG A 393 7.53 -13.72 -37.06
CA ARG A 393 6.87 -12.41 -37.24
C ARG A 393 5.43 -12.41 -36.73
N LYS A 394 4.68 -13.48 -37.02
CA LYS A 394 3.32 -13.66 -36.49
C LYS A 394 3.30 -13.70 -34.96
N TRP A 395 4.19 -14.48 -34.34
CA TRP A 395 4.31 -14.58 -32.89
C TRP A 395 4.77 -13.27 -32.27
N LYS A 396 5.64 -12.51 -32.93
CA LYS A 396 6.04 -11.18 -32.47
C LYS A 396 4.84 -10.22 -32.39
N ILE A 397 4.02 -10.16 -33.45
CA ILE A 397 2.78 -9.36 -33.46
C ILE A 397 1.79 -9.86 -32.40
N GLN A 398 1.63 -11.17 -32.26
CA GLN A 398 0.76 -11.75 -31.22
C GLN A 398 1.29 -11.54 -29.79
N HIS A 399 2.60 -11.42 -29.62
CA HIS A 399 3.25 -11.15 -28.34
C HIS A 399 3.10 -9.67 -27.98
N GLU A 400 3.31 -8.76 -28.92
CA GLU A 400 3.02 -7.32 -28.74
C GLU A 400 1.54 -7.08 -28.41
N GLN A 401 0.62 -7.84 -29.01
CA GLN A 401 -0.81 -7.82 -28.66
C GLN A 401 -1.14 -8.38 -27.26
N ARG A 402 -0.29 -9.26 -26.70
CA ARG A 402 -0.46 -9.81 -25.33
C ARG A 402 0.14 -8.92 -24.24
N HIS A 403 1.07 -8.02 -24.58
CA HIS A 403 1.73 -7.10 -23.63
C HIS A 403 1.07 -5.73 -23.52
N GLN A 404 -0.05 -5.49 -24.20
CA GLN A 404 -0.92 -4.37 -23.85
C GLN A 404 -1.61 -4.68 -22.51
N PRO A 405 -1.55 -3.80 -21.49
CA PRO A 405 -2.08 -4.10 -20.17
C PRO A 405 -3.61 -4.20 -20.22
N THR A 406 -4.13 -5.41 -20.25
CA THR A 406 -5.55 -5.69 -20.00
C THR A 406 -5.82 -5.54 -18.51
N ILE A 407 -6.32 -4.38 -18.11
CA ILE A 407 -7.04 -4.23 -16.85
C ILE A 407 -8.36 -4.98 -17.05
N ILE A 408 -8.56 -6.07 -16.31
CA ILE A 408 -9.75 -6.95 -16.16
C ILE A 408 -9.48 -8.41 -16.55
N SER A 409 -9.61 -9.26 -15.52
CA SER A 409 -9.77 -10.73 -15.45
C SER A 409 -8.54 -11.65 -15.41
N ASP A 410 -7.85 -11.68 -14.27
CA ASP A 410 -7.02 -12.81 -13.80
C ASP A 410 -7.87 -13.96 -13.20
N LYS A 411 -8.93 -14.36 -13.88
CA LYS A 411 -9.66 -15.59 -13.54
C LYS A 411 -9.91 -16.37 -14.82
N ILE A 412 -9.46 -17.62 -14.79
CA ILE A 412 -9.64 -18.70 -15.78
C ILE A 412 -8.42 -18.90 -16.69
N GLN A 413 -7.49 -19.73 -16.20
CA GLN A 413 -6.88 -20.81 -16.99
C GLN A 413 -6.29 -21.85 -16.04
N LEU A 414 -7.14 -22.79 -15.57
CA LEU A 414 -6.66 -24.07 -15.05
C LEU A 414 -6.33 -24.97 -16.24
N SER A 415 -5.04 -25.21 -16.47
CA SER A 415 -4.59 -26.36 -17.24
C SER A 415 -3.87 -27.34 -16.34
N THR A 416 -4.34 -28.58 -16.41
CA THR A 416 -3.93 -29.80 -15.72
C THR A 416 -2.43 -30.09 -15.87
N LYS A 417 -1.68 -30.18 -14.75
CA LYS A 417 -0.72 -31.29 -14.49
C LYS A 417 -0.07 -31.28 -13.09
N GLN A 418 0.02 -32.52 -12.59
CA GLN A 418 0.88 -33.16 -11.59
C GLN A 418 0.98 -32.60 -10.15
N LYS A 419 0.36 -33.37 -9.25
CA LYS A 419 0.56 -33.38 -7.80
C LYS A 419 2.01 -33.74 -7.48
N THR A 420 2.74 -32.84 -6.81
CA THR A 420 3.76 -33.24 -5.84
C THR A 420 3.20 -32.92 -4.46
N SER A 421 2.95 -33.97 -3.68
CA SER A 421 2.64 -33.89 -2.26
C SER A 421 3.92 -33.51 -1.51
N SER A 422 4.09 -32.22 -1.21
CA SER A 422 4.95 -31.79 -0.12
C SER A 422 4.13 -30.89 0.79
N ASP A 423 4.19 -31.18 2.10
CA ASP A 423 3.60 -30.36 3.14
C ASP A 423 4.04 -28.91 2.97
N GLY A 424 3.09 -27.97 3.13
CA GLY A 424 3.28 -26.54 2.92
C GLY A 424 4.20 -25.88 3.95
N LYS A 425 5.48 -26.24 3.99
CA LYS A 425 6.51 -25.49 4.71
C LYS A 425 7.39 -24.78 3.69
N ILE A 426 7.43 -23.46 3.77
CA ILE A 426 8.38 -22.66 2.99
C ILE A 426 9.68 -22.63 3.81
N ASP A 427 10.57 -23.59 3.54
CA ASP A 427 11.76 -23.83 4.37
C ASP A 427 12.95 -22.92 4.03
N THR A 428 13.07 -21.81 4.78
CA THR A 428 14.20 -20.84 4.93
C THR A 428 14.37 -19.76 3.86
N TYR A 429 14.72 -18.52 4.24
CA TYR A 429 14.53 -17.33 3.39
C TYR A 429 15.82 -16.48 3.21
N ILE A 430 16.08 -15.98 1.99
CA ILE A 430 17.06 -14.91 1.72
C ILE A 430 16.31 -13.72 1.11
N ARG A 431 15.79 -12.80 1.91
CA ARG A 431 15.17 -11.60 1.35
C ARG A 431 16.25 -10.62 0.87
N ARG A 432 16.15 -10.20 -0.39
CA ARG A 432 16.55 -8.87 -0.84
C ARG A 432 15.40 -8.30 -1.65
N ALA A 433 14.63 -7.45 -1.00
CA ALA A 433 13.62 -6.59 -1.60
C ALA A 433 14.31 -5.65 -2.60
N ALA A 434 14.20 -5.94 -3.90
CA ALA A 434 14.48 -4.93 -4.92
C ALA A 434 13.16 -4.25 -5.27
N GLU A 435 13.02 -2.98 -4.90
CA GLU A 435 12.02 -2.11 -5.50
C GLU A 435 12.34 -1.99 -6.99
N HIS A 436 11.48 -2.49 -7.85
CA HIS A 436 11.51 -2.08 -9.24
C HIS A 436 10.77 -0.75 -9.33
N LEU A 437 11.44 0.30 -9.82
CA LEU A 437 10.92 1.66 -10.01
C LEU A 437 9.54 1.74 -10.71
N HIS A 438 9.08 0.67 -11.36
CA HIS A 438 7.82 0.65 -12.11
C HIS A 438 6.76 -0.33 -11.57
N THR A 439 7.10 -1.25 -10.67
CA THR A 439 6.13 -2.19 -10.08
C THR A 439 6.41 -2.35 -8.59
N ARG A 440 5.61 -1.70 -7.74
CA ARG A 440 5.71 -1.62 -6.28
C ARG A 440 5.42 -2.94 -5.54
N ILE A 441 6.06 -4.00 -6.00
CA ILE A 441 5.95 -5.39 -5.55
C ILE A 441 7.32 -5.82 -5.06
N PHE A 442 7.37 -6.33 -3.83
CA PHE A 442 8.61 -6.82 -3.24
C PHE A 442 8.96 -8.19 -3.77
N LYS A 443 10.19 -8.38 -4.23
CA LYS A 443 10.73 -9.70 -4.58
C LYS A 443 11.49 -10.27 -3.38
N ALA A 444 11.18 -11.49 -2.98
CA ALA A 444 11.88 -12.22 -1.93
C ALA A 444 12.42 -13.53 -2.50
N TRP A 445 13.65 -13.91 -2.13
CA TRP A 445 14.17 -15.24 -2.45
C TRP A 445 13.98 -16.14 -1.25
N CYS A 446 13.39 -17.30 -1.49
CA CYS A 446 12.99 -18.23 -0.45
C CYS A 446 13.63 -19.56 -0.80
N LEU A 447 14.50 -20.07 0.06
CA LEU A 447 14.85 -21.48 0.04
C LEU A 447 13.56 -22.26 0.39
N VAL A 448 13.32 -23.35 -0.34
CA VAL A 448 12.28 -24.32 -0.05
C VAL A 448 12.93 -25.67 -0.27
N GLU A 449 13.09 -26.44 0.81
CA GLU A 449 13.88 -27.66 0.85
C GLU A 449 15.34 -27.41 0.41
N HIS A 450 15.64 -27.63 -0.88
CA HIS A 450 16.97 -27.46 -1.48
C HIS A 450 16.96 -26.56 -2.73
N LYS A 451 15.86 -25.83 -2.96
CA LYS A 451 15.71 -24.97 -4.14
C LYS A 451 15.40 -23.54 -3.73
N LEU A 452 16.09 -22.60 -4.37
CA LEU A 452 15.83 -21.18 -4.17
C LEU A 452 14.74 -20.72 -5.15
N VAL A 453 13.61 -20.25 -4.62
CA VAL A 453 12.44 -19.80 -5.37
C VAL A 453 12.24 -18.30 -5.18
N GLN A 454 11.95 -17.59 -6.27
CA GLN A 454 11.61 -16.17 -6.23
C GLN A 454 10.11 -15.98 -6.01
N ILE A 455 9.75 -15.28 -4.95
CA ILE A 455 8.38 -14.96 -4.56
C ILE A 455 8.15 -13.45 -4.68
N LYS A 456 6.93 -13.06 -5.09
CA LYS A 456 6.47 -11.67 -5.13
C LYS A 456 5.51 -11.41 -3.97
N ILE A 457 5.73 -10.33 -3.22
CA ILE A 457 4.94 -9.95 -2.05
C ILE A 457 4.35 -8.56 -2.29
N LYS A 458 3.02 -8.45 -2.16
CA LYS A 458 2.32 -7.17 -2.19
C LYS A 458 2.16 -6.66 -0.75
N VAL A 459 2.80 -5.54 -0.44
CA VAL A 459 2.77 -4.91 0.88
C VAL A 459 1.83 -3.70 0.83
N PRO A 460 0.78 -3.63 1.66
CA PRO A 460 -0.08 -2.47 1.74
C PRO A 460 0.59 -1.34 2.55
N ARG A 461 0.20 -0.10 2.26
CA ARG A 461 0.45 1.07 3.10
C ARG A 461 -0.53 1.03 4.27
N ILE A 462 0.00 1.01 5.49
CA ILE A 462 -0.76 1.07 6.73
C ILE A 462 -0.43 2.38 7.43
N PHE A 463 -1.45 3.14 7.77
CA PHE A 463 -1.34 4.38 8.54
C PHE A 463 -2.55 4.53 9.47
N TYR A 464 -2.42 5.37 10.48
CA TYR A 464 -3.43 5.57 11.52
C TYR A 464 -3.89 7.01 11.54
N VAL A 465 -5.20 7.24 11.66
CA VAL A 465 -5.78 8.59 11.74
C VAL A 465 -6.58 8.71 13.02
N ASN A 466 -6.25 9.73 13.81
CA ASN A 466 -6.96 10.04 15.05
C ASN A 466 -8.04 11.10 14.79
N TYR A 467 -9.31 10.71 14.90
CA TYR A 467 -10.44 11.62 14.73
C TYR A 467 -10.97 12.10 16.08
N ARG A 468 -11.33 13.39 16.18
CA ARG A 468 -11.96 13.97 17.38
C ARG A 468 -13.36 13.43 17.66
N THR A 469 -14.11 13.09 16.60
CA THR A 469 -15.47 12.54 16.67
C THR A 469 -15.53 11.18 15.98
N SER A 470 -16.40 10.27 16.44
CA SER A 470 -16.57 8.98 15.80
C SER A 470 -17.19 9.14 14.41
N ILE A 471 -16.70 8.34 13.45
CA ILE A 471 -17.26 8.28 12.09
C ILE A 471 -18.72 7.76 12.15
N GLU A 472 -19.04 6.90 13.12
CA GLU A 472 -20.37 6.31 13.31
C GLU A 472 -21.45 7.32 13.76
N ASN A 473 -21.09 8.33 14.57
CA ASN A 473 -22.07 9.33 15.03
C ASN A 473 -22.41 10.36 13.95
N ASN A 474 -21.52 10.57 12.96
CA ASN A 474 -21.89 11.34 11.78
C ASN A 474 -22.99 10.64 10.99
N ASN A 475 -23.02 9.31 10.90
CA ASN A 475 -24.10 8.62 10.19
C ASN A 475 -25.49 8.85 10.80
N ASN A 476 -25.59 9.10 12.12
CA ASN A 476 -26.87 9.32 12.78
C ASN A 476 -27.38 10.77 12.73
N ASN A 477 -26.48 11.77 12.67
CA ASN A 477 -26.86 13.20 12.62
C ASN A 477 -26.58 13.89 11.28
N THR A 478 -26.00 13.19 10.29
CA THR A 478 -25.69 13.74 8.96
C THR A 478 -26.18 12.88 7.81
N HIS A 479 -27.27 12.12 8.00
CA HIS A 479 -27.99 11.53 6.87
C HIS A 479 -28.57 12.60 5.91
N GLU A 480 -28.68 13.86 6.35
CA GLU A 480 -29.18 14.99 5.56
C GLU A 480 -28.09 15.93 5.02
N GLN A 481 -26.92 16.05 5.66
CA GLN A 481 -25.89 17.03 5.26
C GLN A 481 -24.70 16.44 4.48
N LEU A 482 -24.37 15.15 4.64
CA LEU A 482 -23.27 14.52 3.87
C LEU A 482 -23.67 14.10 2.44
N LYS A 483 -24.90 14.34 2.02
CA LYS A 483 -25.30 14.15 0.60
C LYS A 483 -24.84 15.28 -0.33
N GLN A 484 -24.31 16.39 0.19
CA GLN A 484 -23.96 17.57 -0.61
C GLN A 484 -22.49 17.67 -1.03
N THR A 485 -21.62 16.77 -0.57
CA THR A 485 -20.22 16.69 -1.04
C THR A 485 -19.92 15.31 -1.59
N GLN A 486 -20.54 14.95 -2.72
CA GLN A 486 -20.14 13.79 -3.50
C GLN A 486 -18.84 14.13 -4.25
N ARG A 487 -17.70 13.83 -3.63
CA ARG A 487 -16.41 13.71 -4.30
C ARG A 487 -16.04 12.23 -4.31
N SER A 488 -16.01 11.63 -5.51
CA SER A 488 -15.35 10.35 -5.81
C SER A 488 -15.95 9.09 -5.14
N SER A 489 -17.10 8.62 -5.64
CA SER A 489 -17.79 7.38 -5.21
C SER A 489 -16.94 6.09 -5.20
N GLY A 490 -15.83 6.04 -5.94
CA GLY A 490 -14.88 4.92 -5.89
C GLY A 490 -13.93 4.97 -4.69
N TYR A 491 -13.52 6.17 -4.29
CA TYR A 491 -12.52 6.43 -3.26
C TYR A 491 -13.11 6.27 -1.84
N GLU A 492 -14.28 6.87 -1.58
CA GLU A 492 -14.99 6.71 -0.29
C GLU A 492 -15.35 5.25 0.00
N ARG A 493 -15.74 4.49 -1.03
CA ARG A 493 -16.08 3.07 -0.90
C ARG A 493 -14.85 2.21 -0.58
N THR A 494 -13.70 2.52 -1.19
CA THR A 494 -12.44 1.83 -0.88
C THR A 494 -11.94 2.17 0.52
N ILE A 495 -12.03 3.43 0.94
CA ILE A 495 -11.50 3.89 2.22
C ILE A 495 -12.36 3.43 3.40
N ASN A 496 -13.68 3.51 3.28
CA ASN A 496 -14.59 3.03 4.34
C ASN A 496 -14.46 1.52 4.54
N ASN A 497 -14.28 0.74 3.46
CA ASN A 497 -14.04 -0.70 3.56
C ASN A 497 -12.65 -1.04 4.13
N CYS A 498 -11.67 -0.15 3.98
CA CYS A 498 -10.29 -0.35 4.42
C CYS A 498 -9.98 0.26 5.80
N SER A 499 -10.96 0.88 6.46
CA SER A 499 -10.80 1.53 7.76
C SER A 499 -11.30 0.62 8.88
N LYS A 500 -10.48 0.45 9.93
CA LYS A 500 -10.84 -0.34 11.13
C LYS A 500 -10.54 0.48 12.38
N ARG A 501 -11.49 0.56 13.32
CA ARG A 501 -11.23 1.19 14.62
C ARG A 501 -10.28 0.33 15.45
N VAL A 502 -9.23 0.93 16.01
CA VAL A 502 -8.21 0.23 16.81
C VAL A 502 -7.90 1.05 18.07
N ASN A 503 -7.50 0.38 19.16
CA ASN A 503 -7.01 1.03 20.37
C ASN A 503 -5.49 0.84 20.47
N ARG A 504 -4.72 1.91 20.25
CA ARG A 504 -3.25 1.92 20.34
C ARG A 504 -2.76 3.15 21.07
N LEU A 505 -1.58 3.05 21.69
CA LEU A 505 -0.92 4.18 22.33
C LEU A 505 -0.23 5.04 21.28
N LEU A 506 -0.53 6.34 21.30
CA LEU A 506 0.05 7.32 20.38
C LEU A 506 1.43 7.79 20.87
N PRO A 507 2.31 8.26 19.97
CA PRO A 507 3.56 8.93 20.35
C PRO A 507 3.31 10.06 21.35
N ARG A 508 4.25 10.22 22.30
CA ARG A 508 4.16 11.16 23.44
C ARG A 508 2.88 11.00 24.30
N CYS A 509 2.24 9.83 24.26
CA CYS A 509 0.98 9.56 24.97
C CYS A 509 -0.10 10.62 24.74
N SER A 510 -0.13 11.16 23.52
CA SER A 510 -1.21 12.05 23.10
C SER A 510 -2.56 11.35 23.20
N GLN A 511 -3.61 12.14 23.40
CA GLN A 511 -4.95 11.61 23.62
C GLN A 511 -5.48 10.90 22.37
N ALA A 512 -5.69 9.60 22.45
CA ALA A 512 -6.40 8.85 21.42
C ALA A 512 -7.91 9.06 21.57
N TYR A 513 -8.54 9.71 20.60
CA TYR A 513 -9.99 9.90 20.56
C TYR A 513 -10.64 8.71 19.85
N TYR A 514 -10.76 8.79 18.52
CA TYR A 514 -11.23 7.70 17.67
C TYR A 514 -10.15 7.37 16.64
N LEU A 515 -9.28 6.43 16.99
CA LEU A 515 -8.18 6.00 16.14
C LEU A 515 -8.66 4.93 15.14
N TYR A 516 -8.43 5.19 13.85
CA TYR A 516 -8.72 4.27 12.76
C TYR A 516 -7.44 3.87 12.04
N GLU A 517 -7.30 2.57 11.79
CA GLU A 517 -6.27 1.97 10.96
C GLU A 517 -6.76 1.89 9.52
N TYR A 518 -6.02 2.50 8.59
CA TYR A 518 -6.27 2.41 7.15
C TYR A 518 -5.28 1.45 6.51
N ARG A 519 -5.80 0.49 5.74
CA ARG A 519 -4.99 -0.46 4.95
C ARG A 519 -5.25 -0.28 3.48
N LEU A 520 -4.32 0.38 2.78
CA LEU A 520 -4.45 0.65 1.35
C LEU A 520 -3.37 -0.08 0.57
N ASP A 521 -3.72 -0.61 -0.60
CA ASP A 521 -2.71 -1.07 -1.54
C ASP A 521 -1.85 0.10 -2.01
N GLU A 522 -0.53 -0.09 -2.08
CA GLU A 522 0.41 0.99 -2.41
C GLU A 522 0.12 1.66 -3.78
N ASN A 523 -0.39 0.89 -4.75
CA ASN A 523 -0.82 1.45 -6.04
C ASN A 523 -2.01 2.41 -5.87
N HIS A 524 -3.03 1.99 -5.10
CA HIS A 524 -4.20 2.80 -4.82
C HIS A 524 -3.86 4.03 -3.97
N PHE A 525 -2.95 3.89 -3.01
CA PHE A 525 -2.47 5.01 -2.21
C PHE A 525 -1.87 6.12 -3.08
N HIS A 526 -1.14 5.76 -4.14
CA HIS A 526 -0.56 6.75 -5.04
C HIS A 526 -1.57 7.34 -6.02
N ASP A 527 -2.42 6.50 -6.60
CA ASP A 527 -3.46 6.93 -7.54
C ASP A 527 -4.39 7.97 -6.89
N TYR A 528 -4.69 7.81 -5.60
CA TYR A 528 -5.54 8.70 -4.81
C TYR A 528 -4.77 9.57 -3.82
N TYR A 529 -3.45 9.69 -3.94
CA TYR A 529 -2.63 10.39 -2.92
C TYR A 529 -3.12 11.82 -2.66
N THR A 530 -3.47 12.55 -3.71
CA THR A 530 -3.99 13.93 -3.59
C THR A 530 -5.33 13.96 -2.85
N ASP A 531 -6.24 13.05 -3.19
CA ASP A 531 -7.56 12.94 -2.54
C ASP A 531 -7.39 12.57 -1.05
N ILE A 532 -6.50 11.62 -0.73
CA ILE A 532 -6.16 11.23 0.64
C ILE A 532 -5.64 12.45 1.42
N MET A 533 -4.69 13.20 0.86
CA MET A 533 -4.15 14.38 1.55
C MET A 533 -5.21 15.46 1.77
N THR A 534 -6.15 15.64 0.83
CA THR A 534 -7.26 16.58 1.02
C THR A 534 -8.20 16.13 2.14
N ASP A 535 -8.50 14.85 2.25
CA ASP A 535 -9.32 14.32 3.34
C ASP A 535 -8.60 14.40 4.70
N LEU A 536 -7.29 14.15 4.70
CA LEU A 536 -6.47 14.24 5.90
C LEU A 536 -6.34 15.68 6.41
N SER A 537 -6.61 16.69 5.57
CA SER A 537 -6.64 18.11 5.96
C SER A 537 -7.91 18.54 6.71
N ASN A 538 -8.87 17.62 6.92
CA ASN A 538 -10.11 17.93 7.63
C ASN A 538 -9.84 18.33 9.10
N PRO A 539 -10.53 19.37 9.63
CA PRO A 539 -10.31 19.87 10.99
C PRO A 539 -10.75 18.88 12.09
N ASN A 540 -11.53 17.86 11.73
CA ASN A 540 -11.92 16.78 12.65
C ASN A 540 -10.77 15.80 12.92
N ILE A 541 -9.73 15.80 12.09
CA ILE A 541 -8.55 14.96 12.25
C ILE A 541 -7.57 15.70 13.16
N GLU A 542 -7.14 15.04 14.23
CA GLU A 542 -6.12 15.58 15.12
C GLU A 542 -4.70 15.29 14.62
N GLY A 543 -4.49 14.10 14.04
CA GLY A 543 -3.17 13.71 13.56
C GLY A 543 -3.18 12.39 12.79
N VAL A 544 -2.17 12.23 11.93
CA VAL A 544 -1.97 11.09 11.04
C VAL A 544 -0.61 10.45 11.33
N TYR A 545 -0.60 9.18 11.69
CA TYR A 545 0.60 8.47 12.14
C TYR A 545 0.97 7.32 11.19
N GLU A 546 2.27 6.99 11.16
CA GLU A 546 2.88 5.88 10.42
C GLU A 546 2.78 5.97 8.88
N MET A 547 2.42 7.13 8.35
CA MET A 547 2.29 7.31 6.89
C MET A 547 3.64 7.19 6.18
N ASN A 548 4.70 7.66 6.84
CA ASN A 548 6.06 7.73 6.29
C ASN A 548 6.91 6.48 6.59
N VAL A 549 6.36 5.46 7.25
CA VAL A 549 7.10 4.23 7.57
C VAL A 549 7.54 3.51 6.27
N PRO A 550 8.84 3.24 6.09
CA PRO A 550 9.32 2.48 4.94
C PRO A 550 8.71 1.08 4.88
N LEU A 551 8.26 0.67 3.69
CA LEU A 551 7.55 -0.61 3.49
C LEU A 551 8.48 -1.82 3.70
N ASP A 552 9.76 -1.67 3.38
CA ASP A 552 10.80 -2.66 3.64
C ASP A 552 11.05 -2.80 5.15
N PHE A 553 11.17 -1.69 5.89
CA PHE A 553 11.32 -1.70 7.35
C PHE A 553 10.11 -2.31 8.06
N ARG A 554 8.89 -2.04 7.59
CA ARG A 554 7.67 -2.67 8.12
C ARG A 554 7.73 -4.20 7.97
N LEU A 555 8.37 -4.69 6.91
CA LEU A 555 8.33 -6.11 6.58
C LEU A 555 9.28 -7.03 7.37
N LEU A 556 10.62 -6.92 7.35
CA LEU A 556 11.26 -6.11 8.36
C LEU A 556 10.87 -6.56 9.77
N VAL A 557 10.16 -5.65 10.42
CA VAL A 557 9.68 -5.79 11.79
C VAL A 557 8.71 -6.97 11.95
N THR A 558 7.83 -7.25 10.98
CA THR A 558 6.72 -8.20 11.16
C THR A 558 6.97 -9.63 10.70
N LEU A 559 7.70 -9.86 9.61
CA LEU A 559 8.00 -11.19 9.04
C LEU A 559 9.38 -11.71 9.45
N GLY A 560 10.31 -10.85 9.87
CA GLY A 560 11.67 -11.24 10.30
C GLY A 560 12.47 -12.03 9.25
N CYS A 561 13.29 -12.99 9.71
CA CYS A 561 14.16 -13.82 8.86
C CYS A 561 13.52 -15.15 8.41
N ILE A 562 12.53 -15.68 9.14
CA ILE A 562 11.82 -16.92 8.83
C ILE A 562 10.33 -16.63 8.84
N CYS A 563 9.64 -17.03 7.77
CA CYS A 563 8.19 -16.91 7.71
C CYS A 563 7.52 -18.16 7.12
N SER A 564 6.33 -18.48 7.64
CA SER A 564 5.46 -19.53 7.10
C SER A 564 4.24 -18.94 6.41
N LEU A 565 3.73 -19.66 5.42
CA LEU A 565 2.41 -19.38 4.87
C LEU A 565 1.32 -19.87 5.84
N ARG A 566 0.26 -19.07 6.01
CA ARG A 566 -0.92 -19.47 6.77
C ARG A 566 -1.57 -20.74 6.20
N LYS A 567 -2.02 -21.61 7.11
CA LYS A 567 -2.53 -22.95 6.75
C LYS A 567 -3.75 -22.94 5.82
N GLU A 568 -4.55 -21.88 5.88
CA GLU A 568 -5.79 -21.75 5.13
C GLU A 568 -5.57 -21.50 3.62
N GLN A 569 -4.38 -21.04 3.21
CA GLN A 569 -4.13 -20.53 1.86
C GLN A 569 -3.15 -21.36 1.01
N TYR A 570 -2.71 -22.53 1.49
CA TYR A 570 -1.79 -23.41 0.76
C TYR A 570 -2.27 -23.82 -0.64
N ARG A 571 -3.59 -23.78 -0.93
CA ARG A 571 -4.18 -24.33 -2.15
C ARG A 571 -4.43 -23.33 -3.29
N THR A 572 -4.47 -22.03 -3.02
CA THR A 572 -4.96 -21.02 -3.99
C THR A 572 -3.87 -20.34 -4.82
N ASN A 573 -2.65 -20.17 -4.28
CA ASN A 573 -1.66 -19.24 -4.85
C ASN A 573 -0.43 -19.88 -5.53
N ILE A 574 -0.39 -21.21 -5.70
CA ILE A 574 0.79 -21.92 -6.25
C ILE A 574 1.14 -21.48 -7.69
N LEU A 575 0.16 -20.99 -8.46
CA LEU A 575 0.35 -20.66 -9.89
C LEU A 575 0.88 -19.24 -10.14
N SER A 576 0.65 -18.27 -9.25
CA SER A 576 0.93 -16.85 -9.51
C SER A 576 2.22 -16.32 -8.87
N ASN A 577 2.83 -17.08 -7.93
CA ASN A 577 3.98 -16.65 -7.10
C ASN A 577 3.79 -15.26 -6.45
N LEU A 578 2.54 -14.79 -6.32
CA LEU A 578 2.18 -13.49 -5.75
C LEU A 578 1.42 -13.73 -4.46
N TYR A 579 1.97 -13.23 -3.36
CA TYR A 579 1.41 -13.36 -2.01
C TYR A 579 1.06 -11.99 -1.45
N GLN A 580 0.00 -11.92 -0.67
CA GLN A 580 -0.31 -10.71 0.11
C GLN A 580 0.43 -10.73 1.44
N TYR A 581 0.68 -9.54 1.98
CA TYR A 581 1.35 -9.35 3.27
C TYR A 581 0.71 -10.17 4.42
N ASP A 582 -0.62 -10.22 4.49
CA ASP A 582 -1.35 -10.90 5.57
C ASP A 582 -1.32 -12.45 5.48
N GLU A 583 -0.79 -13.02 4.40
CA GLU A 583 -0.70 -14.47 4.19
C GLU A 583 0.53 -15.10 4.86
N LEU A 584 1.50 -14.26 5.25
CA LEU A 584 2.79 -14.66 5.79
C LEU A 584 2.88 -14.36 7.28
N GLU A 585 3.41 -15.29 8.06
CA GLU A 585 3.58 -15.16 9.52
C GLU A 585 5.03 -15.39 9.92
N PHE A 586 5.51 -14.61 10.90
CA PHE A 586 6.84 -14.79 11.49
C PHE A 586 6.93 -16.10 12.29
N LEU A 587 8.05 -16.81 12.12
CA LEU A 587 8.39 -17.98 12.91
C LEU A 587 9.63 -17.73 13.78
N SER A 588 9.61 -18.30 14.98
CA SER A 588 10.75 -18.21 15.91
C SER A 588 11.90 -19.15 15.50
N LEU A 589 13.13 -18.79 15.86
CA LEU A 589 14.31 -19.63 15.62
C LEU A 589 14.27 -20.97 16.37
N SER A 590 13.46 -21.08 17.42
CA SER A 590 13.25 -22.33 18.17
C SER A 590 12.58 -23.41 17.33
N GLU A 591 11.79 -23.01 16.33
CA GLU A 591 11.10 -23.94 15.43
C GLU A 591 11.97 -24.35 14.25
N GLN A 592 12.80 -23.44 13.72
CA GLN A 592 13.65 -23.70 12.57
C GLN A 592 14.92 -22.84 12.61
N THR A 593 16.07 -23.46 12.33
CA THR A 593 17.35 -22.72 12.27
C THR A 593 17.50 -21.97 10.96
N TYR A 594 17.79 -20.67 11.04
CA TYR A 594 18.05 -19.84 9.87
C TYR A 594 19.39 -20.18 9.20
N LEU A 595 19.34 -20.61 7.93
CA LEU A 595 20.47 -20.89 7.01
C LEU A 595 21.66 -21.60 7.67
N GLN A 596 21.64 -22.94 7.67
CA GLN A 596 22.78 -23.73 8.15
C GLN A 596 23.99 -23.63 7.22
N ALA A 597 25.20 -23.82 7.76
CA ALA A 597 26.42 -23.80 6.95
C ALA A 597 26.39 -24.92 5.90
N GLY A 598 26.70 -24.59 4.64
CA GLY A 598 26.75 -25.55 3.54
C GLY A 598 25.44 -25.75 2.76
N THR A 599 24.35 -25.05 3.10
CA THR A 599 23.09 -25.12 2.31
C THR A 599 23.14 -24.35 0.99
N LEU A 600 24.03 -23.36 0.90
CA LEU A 600 24.13 -22.43 -0.22
C LEU A 600 25.58 -22.23 -0.62
N GLN A 601 25.80 -22.04 -1.91
CA GLN A 601 27.10 -21.68 -2.47
C GLN A 601 27.24 -20.16 -2.57
N CYS A 602 28.35 -19.62 -2.09
CA CYS A 602 28.68 -18.20 -2.19
C CYS A 602 29.58 -17.95 -3.41
N ILE A 603 29.22 -16.96 -4.23
CA ILE A 603 30.10 -16.36 -5.23
C ILE A 603 30.40 -14.93 -4.79
N TYR A 604 31.68 -14.57 -4.74
CA TYR A 604 32.12 -13.27 -4.23
C TYR A 604 32.49 -12.35 -5.40
N LEU A 605 31.90 -11.15 -5.41
CA LEU A 605 32.09 -10.12 -6.41
C LEU A 605 32.64 -8.85 -5.75
N TYR A 606 33.85 -8.46 -6.14
CA TYR A 606 34.50 -7.23 -5.71
C TYR A 606 34.51 -6.22 -6.85
N ILE A 607 34.04 -5.00 -6.60
CA ILE A 607 34.02 -3.89 -7.55
C ILE A 607 34.53 -2.64 -6.85
N HIS A 608 35.56 -2.02 -7.42
CA HIS A 608 36.03 -0.72 -6.94
C HIS A 608 36.35 0.21 -8.11
N GLN A 609 35.71 1.37 -8.12
CA GLN A 609 35.90 2.42 -9.13
C GLN A 609 36.43 3.70 -8.52
N ASP A 610 37.54 4.23 -9.01
CA ASP A 610 38.14 5.47 -8.51
C ASP A 610 38.86 6.21 -9.64
N ASN A 611 38.60 7.50 -9.82
CA ASN A 611 39.23 8.39 -10.81
C ASN A 611 39.34 7.82 -12.25
N GLY A 612 38.27 7.24 -12.77
CA GLY A 612 38.23 6.67 -14.13
C GLY A 612 38.95 5.34 -14.28
N LYS A 613 39.48 4.76 -13.20
CA LYS A 613 40.00 3.39 -13.12
C LYS A 613 38.95 2.49 -12.45
N LEU A 614 38.82 1.25 -12.92
CA LEU A 614 37.85 0.27 -12.42
C LEU A 614 38.54 -1.08 -12.27
N PHE A 615 38.37 -1.70 -11.12
CA PHE A 615 38.82 -3.06 -10.85
C PHE A 615 37.61 -3.91 -10.46
N ILE A 616 37.37 -4.98 -11.22
CA ILE A 616 36.30 -5.96 -10.96
C ILE A 616 36.92 -7.34 -10.82
N ALA A 617 36.58 -8.06 -9.75
CA ALA A 617 36.99 -9.45 -9.56
C ALA A 617 35.80 -10.31 -9.14
N LEU A 618 35.55 -11.40 -9.86
CA LEU A 618 34.53 -12.40 -9.57
C LEU A 618 35.21 -13.71 -9.19
N PHE A 619 34.99 -14.15 -7.96
CA PHE A 619 35.57 -15.36 -7.39
C PHE A 619 34.50 -16.45 -7.29
N ILE A 620 34.78 -17.61 -7.91
CA ILE A 620 33.91 -18.78 -7.88
C ILE A 620 34.64 -19.88 -7.10
N PRO A 621 34.36 -20.04 -5.79
CA PRO A 621 35.11 -20.96 -4.92
C PRO A 621 35.06 -22.42 -5.40
N ASN A 622 33.89 -22.94 -5.79
CA ASN A 622 33.73 -24.36 -6.14
C ASN A 622 34.56 -24.79 -7.36
N ASN A 623 34.67 -23.92 -8.37
CA ASN A 623 35.46 -24.20 -9.56
C ASN A 623 36.91 -23.75 -9.41
N CYS A 624 37.26 -23.11 -8.29
CA CYS A 624 38.55 -22.43 -8.07
C CYS A 624 38.91 -21.50 -9.25
N ARG A 625 37.92 -20.82 -9.84
CA ARG A 625 38.12 -19.89 -10.96
C ARG A 625 37.86 -18.46 -10.53
N VAL A 626 38.71 -17.54 -10.99
CA VAL A 626 38.61 -16.11 -10.69
C VAL A 626 38.71 -15.31 -11.98
N PHE A 627 37.72 -14.47 -12.25
CA PHE A 627 37.72 -13.57 -13.40
C PHE A 627 38.02 -12.15 -12.95
N ILE A 628 39.05 -11.53 -13.53
CA ILE A 628 39.46 -10.15 -13.21
C ILE A 628 39.31 -9.29 -14.46
N GLY A 629 38.65 -8.14 -14.32
CA GLY A 629 38.54 -7.09 -15.31
C GLY A 629 39.14 -5.80 -14.79
N ILE A 630 40.01 -5.19 -15.58
CA ILE A 630 40.72 -3.95 -15.25
C ILE A 630 40.39 -2.95 -16.34
N LEU A 631 39.94 -1.77 -15.93
CA LEU A 631 39.84 -0.59 -16.77
C LEU A 631 41.05 0.27 -16.51
N ASP A 632 41.90 0.40 -17.53
CA ASP A 632 43.05 1.28 -17.50
C ASP A 632 43.13 2.03 -18.83
N SER A 633 43.73 3.22 -18.79
CA SER A 633 44.08 4.01 -19.97
C SER A 633 45.20 3.37 -20.82
N ILE A 634 45.91 2.40 -20.25
CA ILE A 634 47.01 1.68 -20.88
C ILE A 634 46.65 0.19 -20.90
N ARG A 635 46.79 -0.49 -22.04
CA ARG A 635 46.49 -1.93 -22.16
C ARG A 635 47.53 -2.85 -21.51
N GLU A 636 48.52 -2.31 -20.81
CA GLU A 636 49.58 -3.07 -20.16
C GLU A 636 49.08 -3.72 -18.86
N ASN A 637 49.50 -4.97 -18.66
CA ASN A 637 49.14 -5.76 -17.49
C ASN A 637 50.29 -5.76 -16.49
N HIS A 638 50.14 -5.06 -15.38
CA HIS A 638 51.12 -5.01 -14.28
C HIS A 638 50.71 -5.91 -13.10
N MET A 639 49.94 -6.99 -13.34
CA MET A 639 49.47 -7.88 -12.28
C MET A 639 50.59 -8.71 -11.62
N PRO A 640 50.62 -8.78 -10.28
CA PRO A 640 51.53 -9.66 -9.54
C PRO A 640 51.11 -11.15 -9.65
N ASN A 641 51.96 -12.06 -9.16
CA ASN A 641 51.59 -13.46 -9.02
C ASN A 641 50.50 -13.62 -7.93
N LEU A 642 49.24 -13.72 -8.36
CA LEU A 642 48.05 -13.73 -7.51
C LEU A 642 47.98 -14.97 -6.60
N ASN A 643 48.41 -16.14 -7.08
CA ASN A 643 48.44 -17.37 -6.27
C ASN A 643 49.41 -17.24 -5.09
N LYS A 644 50.59 -16.64 -5.29
CA LYS A 644 51.54 -16.38 -4.20
C LYS A 644 50.97 -15.37 -3.19
N LEU A 645 50.30 -14.32 -3.67
CA LEU A 645 49.68 -13.33 -2.78
C LEU A 645 48.55 -13.92 -1.93
N LEU A 646 47.69 -14.75 -2.53
CA LEU A 646 46.61 -15.42 -1.81
C LEU A 646 47.15 -16.39 -0.76
N LYS A 647 48.16 -17.21 -1.10
CA LYS A 647 48.83 -18.11 -0.14
C LYS A 647 49.42 -17.33 1.05
N ASN A 648 50.17 -16.27 0.78
CA ASN A 648 50.75 -15.42 1.83
C ASN A 648 49.68 -14.79 2.74
N GLU A 649 48.53 -14.39 2.18
CA GLU A 649 47.43 -13.81 2.95
C GLU A 649 46.65 -14.85 3.77
N CYS A 650 46.51 -16.08 3.28
CA CYS A 650 45.96 -17.19 4.05
C CYS A 650 46.90 -17.64 5.18
N GLU A 651 48.20 -17.74 4.93
CA GLU A 651 49.21 -18.13 5.94
C GLU A 651 49.26 -17.15 7.12
N LYS A 652 49.24 -15.83 6.84
CA LYS A 652 49.13 -14.80 7.88
C LYS A 652 47.89 -14.97 8.78
N ARG A 653 46.81 -15.54 8.25
CA ARG A 653 45.55 -15.75 8.98
C ARG A 653 45.52 -17.06 9.75
N LEU A 654 46.15 -18.12 9.22
CA LEU A 654 46.39 -19.36 9.96
C LEU A 654 47.23 -19.10 11.22
N GLN A 655 48.22 -18.20 11.14
CA GLN A 655 49.00 -17.74 12.30
C GLN A 655 48.14 -17.05 13.38
N LYS A 656 46.97 -16.50 13.02
CA LYS A 656 46.00 -15.89 13.95
C LYS A 656 44.99 -16.89 14.54
N ARG A 657 45.21 -18.21 14.38
CA ARG A 657 44.31 -19.30 14.86
C ARG A 657 42.88 -19.25 14.31
N ILE A 658 42.72 -18.93 13.02
CA ILE A 658 41.41 -18.98 12.34
C ILE A 658 41.21 -20.37 11.71
N ASP A 659 40.00 -20.93 11.80
CA ASP A 659 39.68 -22.28 11.32
C ASP A 659 39.99 -22.49 9.83
N THR A 660 40.59 -23.64 9.51
CA THR A 660 40.97 -24.04 8.16
C THR A 660 39.77 -24.18 7.21
N ASN A 661 38.60 -24.56 7.73
CA ASN A 661 37.37 -24.73 6.95
C ASN A 661 36.80 -23.41 6.39
N LEU A 662 37.17 -22.27 6.97
CA LEU A 662 36.73 -20.94 6.53
C LEU A 662 37.61 -20.36 5.41
N LEU A 663 38.80 -20.94 5.20
CA LEU A 663 39.82 -20.43 4.28
C LEU A 663 39.85 -21.25 2.98
N SER A 664 39.81 -20.56 1.83
CA SER A 664 39.99 -21.20 0.52
C SER A 664 41.49 -21.41 0.23
N ILE A 665 42.06 -22.52 0.71
CA ILE A 665 43.51 -22.83 0.55
C ILE A 665 43.83 -23.38 -0.86
N ASN A 666 42.81 -23.74 -1.65
CA ASN A 666 42.97 -24.31 -2.99
C ASN A 666 43.66 -23.34 -3.97
N GLU A 667 44.39 -23.86 -4.96
CA GLU A 667 44.98 -23.04 -6.03
C GLU A 667 43.91 -22.56 -7.02
N HIS A 668 43.83 -21.25 -7.24
CA HIS A 668 42.85 -20.64 -8.13
C HIS A 668 43.42 -20.40 -9.54
N GLN A 669 42.59 -20.62 -10.55
CA GLN A 669 42.85 -20.23 -11.94
C GLN A 669 42.37 -18.79 -12.16
N PHE A 670 43.31 -17.87 -12.40
CA PHE A 670 43.02 -16.45 -12.61
C PHE A 670 42.98 -16.12 -14.11
N GLU A 671 41.84 -15.59 -14.57
CA GLU A 671 41.68 -15.03 -15.91
C GLU A 671 41.63 -13.49 -15.86
N VAL A 672 42.74 -12.84 -16.21
CA VAL A 672 42.86 -11.36 -16.21
C VAL A 672 42.61 -10.81 -17.61
N LYS A 673 41.77 -9.79 -17.74
CA LYS A 673 41.70 -8.95 -18.96
C LYS A 673 41.72 -7.46 -18.62
N VAL A 674 42.46 -6.72 -19.42
CA VAL A 674 42.58 -5.25 -19.37
C VAL A 674 41.88 -4.70 -20.60
N ASP A 675 40.90 -3.82 -20.41
CA ASP A 675 40.15 -3.18 -21.49
C ASP A 675 40.12 -1.65 -21.29
N MET A 676 39.96 -0.92 -22.40
CA MET A 676 39.86 0.55 -22.41
C MET A 676 38.42 1.03 -22.20
N ASP A 677 37.45 0.20 -22.61
CA ASP A 677 36.03 0.54 -22.62
C ASP A 677 35.29 -0.16 -21.48
N ILE A 678 34.58 0.65 -20.68
CA ILE A 678 33.77 0.20 -19.54
C ILE A 678 32.68 -0.79 -19.99
N GLU A 679 32.01 -0.53 -21.12
CA GLU A 679 30.90 -1.38 -21.60
C GLU A 679 31.33 -2.81 -21.95
N ASN A 680 32.53 -2.99 -22.50
CA ASN A 680 33.01 -4.31 -22.90
C ASN A 680 33.26 -5.19 -21.67
N ILE A 681 33.80 -4.58 -20.60
CA ILE A 681 33.96 -5.22 -19.29
C ILE A 681 32.59 -5.64 -18.75
N TRP A 682 31.61 -4.74 -18.67
CA TRP A 682 30.28 -5.07 -18.15
C TRP A 682 29.54 -6.12 -18.99
N LYS A 683 29.61 -6.05 -20.33
CA LYS A 683 29.03 -7.08 -21.22
C LYS A 683 29.65 -8.45 -20.98
N ARG A 684 30.97 -8.51 -20.75
CA ARG A 684 31.67 -9.76 -20.41
C ARG A 684 31.21 -10.30 -19.06
N PHE A 685 31.19 -9.48 -18.01
CA PHE A 685 30.75 -9.93 -16.68
C PHE A 685 29.27 -10.33 -16.68
N ASN A 686 28.39 -9.62 -17.39
CA ASN A 686 27.00 -10.04 -17.60
C ASN A 686 26.91 -11.44 -18.20
N LYS A 687 27.68 -11.69 -19.28
CA LYS A 687 27.70 -13.00 -19.94
C LYS A 687 28.22 -14.10 -19.02
N ILE A 688 29.27 -13.82 -18.25
CA ILE A 688 29.80 -14.77 -17.25
C ILE A 688 28.73 -15.09 -16.22
N ILE A 689 28.08 -14.08 -15.63
CA ILE A 689 27.05 -14.25 -14.60
C ILE A 689 25.82 -15.00 -15.16
N SER A 690 25.36 -14.68 -16.38
CA SER A 690 24.26 -15.41 -17.01
C SER A 690 24.58 -16.88 -17.27
N ASN A 691 25.82 -17.19 -17.66
CA ASN A 691 26.27 -18.56 -17.91
C ASN A 691 26.37 -19.40 -16.63
N LEU A 692 26.50 -18.79 -15.45
CA LEU A 692 26.51 -19.54 -14.18
C LEU A 692 25.20 -20.32 -14.02
N ARG A 693 24.06 -19.72 -14.34
CA ARG A 693 22.73 -20.33 -14.24
C ARG A 693 22.56 -21.57 -15.13
N GLU A 694 23.09 -21.51 -16.36
CA GLU A 694 23.03 -22.63 -17.30
C GLU A 694 23.85 -23.83 -16.78
N ASN A 695 25.03 -23.54 -16.21
CA ASN A 695 25.89 -24.55 -15.61
C ASN A 695 25.30 -25.14 -14.33
N ASP A 696 24.59 -24.35 -13.52
CA ASP A 696 23.91 -24.79 -12.29
C ASP A 696 22.78 -25.79 -12.60
N MET A 697 21.97 -25.51 -13.63
CA MET A 697 20.91 -26.43 -14.07
C MET A 697 21.47 -27.76 -14.62
N ALA A 698 22.65 -27.73 -15.24
CA ALA A 698 23.29 -28.92 -15.79
C ALA A 698 23.93 -29.82 -14.70
N THR A 699 24.36 -29.25 -13.57
CA THR A 699 25.21 -29.94 -12.58
C THR A 699 24.49 -30.37 -11.29
N ARG A 700 23.21 -30.01 -11.07
CA ARG A 700 22.48 -30.21 -9.78
C ARG A 700 23.31 -29.72 -8.57
N SER A 701 23.96 -28.57 -8.71
CA SER A 701 24.70 -27.91 -7.62
C SER A 701 23.75 -27.28 -6.59
N LEU A 702 24.29 -26.98 -5.40
CA LEU A 702 23.60 -26.22 -4.35
C LEU A 702 23.18 -24.83 -4.88
N PRO A 703 22.10 -24.22 -4.36
CA PRO A 703 21.68 -22.89 -4.80
C PRO A 703 22.75 -21.83 -4.53
N ILE A 704 22.89 -20.88 -5.45
CA ILE A 704 23.93 -19.84 -5.42
C ILE A 704 23.39 -18.51 -4.91
N TYR A 705 24.17 -17.82 -4.06
CA TYR A 705 23.99 -16.40 -3.77
C TYR A 705 25.27 -15.61 -4.05
N LEU A 706 25.09 -14.32 -4.34
CA LEU A 706 26.17 -13.38 -4.66
C LEU A 706 26.49 -12.49 -3.45
N ALA A 707 27.71 -12.57 -2.93
CA ALA A 707 28.26 -11.61 -1.99
C ALA A 707 28.95 -10.49 -2.77
N ILE A 708 28.44 -9.27 -2.67
CA ILE A 708 28.90 -8.10 -3.42
C ILE A 708 29.57 -7.12 -2.46
N GLN A 709 30.81 -6.76 -2.76
CA GLN A 709 31.49 -5.64 -2.12
C GLN A 709 31.77 -4.59 -3.19
N SER A 710 31.11 -3.44 -3.09
CA SER A 710 31.24 -2.36 -4.06
C SER A 710 31.21 -0.98 -3.42
N ASN A 711 31.94 -0.04 -4.02
CA ASN A 711 31.80 1.39 -3.70
C ASN A 711 30.70 2.09 -4.51
N ILE A 712 30.21 1.43 -5.58
CA ILE A 712 29.05 1.86 -6.37
C ILE A 712 27.78 1.27 -5.75
N SER A 713 26.67 2.02 -5.77
CA SER A 713 25.39 1.53 -5.29
C SER A 713 24.89 0.35 -6.15
N VAL A 714 24.25 -0.63 -5.51
CA VAL A 714 23.78 -1.81 -6.25
C VAL A 714 22.58 -1.48 -7.15
N THR A 715 21.78 -0.47 -6.80
CA THR A 715 20.69 0.03 -7.65
C THR A 715 21.24 0.56 -8.97
N ASP A 716 22.36 1.28 -8.93
CA ASP A 716 23.03 1.77 -10.14
C ASP A 716 23.62 0.61 -10.94
N LEU A 717 24.24 -0.38 -10.27
CA LEU A 717 24.74 -1.59 -10.94
C LEU A 717 23.61 -2.35 -11.65
N GLN A 718 22.41 -2.40 -11.06
CA GLN A 718 21.24 -3.09 -11.64
C GLN A 718 20.61 -2.33 -12.81
N SER A 719 20.49 -1.00 -12.70
CA SER A 719 19.77 -0.16 -13.67
C SER A 719 20.60 0.14 -14.91
N SER A 720 21.90 0.35 -14.74
CA SER A 720 22.74 0.89 -15.80
C SER A 720 23.58 -0.15 -16.53
N MET A 721 24.03 -1.24 -15.87
CA MET A 721 25.15 -2.06 -16.42
C MET A 721 25.07 -3.59 -16.25
N LEU A 722 24.49 -4.15 -15.17
CA LEU A 722 24.48 -5.60 -14.87
C LEU A 722 23.07 -6.18 -14.63
N SER A 723 22.28 -6.32 -15.70
CA SER A 723 20.90 -6.84 -15.63
C SER A 723 20.82 -8.27 -15.05
N SER A 724 21.82 -9.12 -15.34
CA SER A 724 21.83 -10.52 -14.90
C SER A 724 21.96 -10.71 -13.39
N LEU A 725 22.34 -9.66 -12.65
CA LEU A 725 22.34 -9.71 -11.19
C LEU A 725 20.92 -9.92 -10.63
N ASN A 726 19.85 -9.48 -11.31
CA ASN A 726 18.48 -9.62 -10.80
C ASN A 726 17.99 -11.05 -10.62
N ASP A 727 18.68 -12.00 -11.27
CA ASP A 727 18.35 -13.43 -11.24
C ASP A 727 18.93 -14.15 -10.01
N TYR A 728 19.74 -13.47 -9.19
CA TYR A 728 20.40 -14.07 -8.03
C TYR A 728 20.07 -13.32 -6.72
N PRO A 729 19.99 -14.03 -5.58
CA PRO A 729 19.97 -13.40 -4.27
C PRO A 729 21.34 -12.74 -4.01
N LYS A 730 21.33 -11.56 -3.39
CA LYS A 730 22.53 -10.74 -3.21
C LYS A 730 22.69 -10.35 -1.74
N VAL A 731 23.92 -10.39 -1.26
CA VAL A 731 24.34 -9.94 0.07
C VAL A 731 25.37 -8.84 -0.13
N ILE A 732 25.20 -7.70 0.53
CA ILE A 732 26.14 -6.58 0.44
C ILE A 732 27.10 -6.67 1.62
N LEU A 733 28.40 -6.58 1.33
CA LEU A 733 29.44 -6.46 2.35
C LEU A 733 29.78 -4.98 2.50
N SER A 734 29.47 -4.39 3.65
CA SER A 734 29.56 -2.94 3.91
C SER A 734 30.99 -2.42 4.18
N ILE A 735 32.01 -3.26 3.98
CA ILE A 735 33.42 -2.88 4.16
C ILE A 735 33.87 -2.02 2.98
N LYS A 736 34.09 -0.74 3.23
CA LYS A 736 34.54 0.24 2.24
C LYS A 736 36.07 0.36 2.25
N ASP A 737 36.67 0.38 1.06
CA ASP A 737 38.08 0.72 0.89
C ASP A 737 38.31 2.24 1.05
N LYS A 738 39.56 2.65 1.29
CA LYS A 738 39.93 4.05 1.46
C LYS A 738 39.65 4.86 0.18
N VAL A 739 39.04 6.03 0.35
CA VAL A 739 38.83 7.02 -0.73
C VAL A 739 40.20 7.47 -1.24
N ASN A 740 40.49 7.24 -2.53
CA ASN A 740 41.80 7.42 -3.21
C ASN A 740 42.79 6.25 -3.19
N LEU A 741 42.31 5.00 -3.22
CA LEU A 741 43.18 3.82 -3.27
C LEU A 741 44.12 3.82 -4.50
N TYR A 742 43.72 4.42 -5.63
CA TYR A 742 44.43 4.28 -6.92
C TYR A 742 45.38 5.43 -7.27
N LYS A 743 45.88 6.17 -6.27
CA LYS A 743 46.82 7.29 -6.46
C LYS A 743 48.22 6.89 -6.96
N GLY A 744 48.70 5.69 -6.65
CA GLY A 744 50.02 5.21 -7.08
C GLY A 744 50.09 4.74 -8.54
N LEU A 745 51.30 4.69 -9.11
CA LEU A 745 51.55 4.06 -10.43
C LEU A 745 51.29 2.53 -10.36
N ASP A 746 51.67 1.89 -9.25
CA ASP A 746 51.42 0.47 -8.96
C ASP A 746 49.99 0.17 -8.48
N TRP A 747 49.00 0.98 -8.90
CA TRP A 747 47.63 0.87 -8.41
C TRP A 747 47.02 -0.51 -8.70
N GLN A 748 47.35 -1.12 -9.84
CA GLN A 748 46.94 -2.48 -10.21
C GLN A 748 47.36 -3.52 -9.14
N ARG A 749 48.62 -3.47 -8.69
CA ARG A 749 49.13 -4.35 -7.63
C ARG A 749 48.45 -4.10 -6.28
N THR A 750 48.19 -2.84 -5.95
CA THR A 750 47.47 -2.49 -4.72
C THR A 750 46.01 -2.98 -4.76
N ALA A 751 45.31 -2.81 -5.89
CA ALA A 751 43.95 -3.27 -6.09
C ALA A 751 43.83 -4.80 -5.97
N ALA A 752 44.74 -5.54 -6.62
CA ALA A 752 44.79 -7.00 -6.52
C ALA A 752 45.04 -7.48 -5.08
N ARG A 753 45.94 -6.82 -4.34
CA ARG A 753 46.20 -7.15 -2.94
C ARG A 753 44.96 -6.93 -2.07
N HIS A 754 44.27 -5.79 -2.22
CA HIS A 754 43.04 -5.49 -1.47
C HIS A 754 41.92 -6.49 -1.81
N ALA A 755 41.68 -6.77 -3.10
CA ALA A 755 40.67 -7.72 -3.52
C ALA A 755 40.90 -9.14 -2.96
N LEU A 756 42.16 -9.62 -2.95
CA LEU A 756 42.51 -10.91 -2.37
C LEU A 756 42.41 -10.92 -0.84
N GLN A 757 42.79 -9.82 -0.18
CA GLN A 757 42.63 -9.67 1.27
C GLN A 757 41.16 -9.70 1.68
N HIS A 758 40.29 -9.03 0.92
CA HIS A 758 38.85 -9.06 1.15
C HIS A 758 38.25 -10.43 0.86
N TYR A 759 38.64 -11.10 -0.23
CA TYR A 759 38.20 -12.46 -0.53
C TYR A 759 38.57 -13.45 0.60
N ALA A 760 39.79 -13.37 1.12
CA ALA A 760 40.23 -14.21 2.24
C ALA A 760 39.43 -13.94 3.54
N ASN A 761 38.96 -12.71 3.73
CA ASN A 761 38.11 -12.34 4.88
C ASN A 761 36.62 -12.61 4.65
N ALA A 762 36.18 -12.71 3.38
CA ALA A 762 34.77 -12.69 3.02
C ALA A 762 33.97 -13.78 3.73
N ASN A 763 34.48 -15.02 3.78
CA ASN A 763 33.78 -16.12 4.48
C ASN A 763 33.64 -15.88 5.98
N ILE A 764 34.69 -15.35 6.64
CA ILE A 764 34.66 -15.06 8.08
C ILE A 764 33.60 -13.99 8.36
N ILE A 765 33.59 -12.93 7.55
CA ILE A 765 32.62 -11.84 7.67
C ILE A 765 31.20 -12.35 7.42
N LEU A 766 30.99 -13.19 6.40
CA LEU A 766 29.68 -13.74 6.07
C LEU A 766 29.14 -14.64 7.19
N VAL A 767 29.99 -15.44 7.84
CA VAL A 767 29.59 -16.26 8.99
C VAL A 767 29.20 -15.38 10.18
N ASN A 768 30.02 -14.39 10.51
CA ASN A 768 29.71 -13.43 11.58
C ASN A 768 28.40 -12.65 11.28
N MET A 769 28.20 -12.23 10.03
CA MET A 769 26.97 -11.58 9.57
C MET A 769 25.76 -12.50 9.67
N LEU A 770 25.91 -13.80 9.35
CA LEU A 770 24.85 -14.78 9.49
C LEU A 770 24.44 -14.99 10.96
N GLU A 771 25.41 -15.06 11.86
CA GLU A 771 25.15 -15.16 13.31
C GLU A 771 24.47 -13.90 13.84
N GLN A 772 24.91 -12.72 13.40
CA GLN A 772 24.24 -11.46 13.72
C GLN A 772 22.81 -11.41 13.16
N CYS A 773 22.59 -11.86 11.93
CA CYS A 773 21.26 -11.98 11.31
C CYS A 773 20.34 -12.91 12.10
N ARG A 774 20.86 -14.01 12.65
CA ARG A 774 20.11 -14.91 13.54
C ARG A 774 19.67 -14.16 14.79
N TYR A 775 20.57 -13.46 15.48
CA TYR A 775 20.22 -12.70 16.68
C TYR A 775 19.20 -11.57 16.39
N LEU A 776 19.39 -10.81 15.31
CA LEU A 776 18.51 -9.70 14.94
C LEU A 776 17.18 -10.15 14.30
N HIS A 777 17.07 -11.41 13.89
CA HIS A 777 16.02 -11.92 13.00
C HIS A 777 15.83 -11.07 11.73
N ILE A 778 16.94 -10.79 11.03
CA ILE A 778 16.95 -10.10 9.74
C ILE A 778 17.44 -11.09 8.68
N PRO A 779 16.86 -11.12 7.47
CA PRO A 779 17.38 -11.92 6.39
C PRO A 779 18.71 -11.37 5.87
N LEU A 780 19.66 -12.27 5.52
CA LEU A 780 21.03 -11.91 5.16
C LEU A 780 21.15 -10.87 4.02
N GLY A 781 20.23 -10.88 3.06
CA GLY A 781 20.24 -9.94 1.93
C GLY A 781 19.78 -8.51 2.27
N ASN A 782 19.21 -8.30 3.45
CA ASN A 782 18.77 -7.00 3.98
C ASN A 782 19.67 -6.51 5.12
N PHE A 783 20.87 -7.08 5.27
CA PHE A 783 21.81 -6.63 6.29
C PHE A 783 22.22 -5.17 6.04
N PRO A 784 22.09 -4.29 7.03
CA PRO A 784 22.36 -2.85 6.90
C PRO A 784 23.86 -2.53 6.89
N ASP A 785 24.21 -1.32 6.43
CA ASP A 785 25.59 -0.82 6.49
C ASP A 785 26.09 -0.66 7.94
N ASP A 786 25.25 -0.09 8.81
CA ASP A 786 25.48 0.00 10.26
C ASP A 786 24.47 -0.90 11.00
N PRO A 787 24.90 -2.11 11.41
CA PRO A 787 23.99 -3.06 12.02
C PRO A 787 23.60 -2.70 13.45
N CYS A 788 24.35 -1.87 14.16
CA CYS A 788 24.02 -1.54 15.55
C CYS A 788 22.86 -0.55 15.63
N LEU A 789 22.90 0.51 14.81
CA LEU A 789 21.83 1.50 14.76
C LEU A 789 20.51 0.87 14.29
N PHE A 790 20.57 0.11 13.20
CA PHE A 790 19.40 -0.53 12.63
C PHE A 790 18.85 -1.65 13.53
N ALA A 791 19.72 -2.38 14.23
CA ALA A 791 19.29 -3.38 15.22
C ALA A 791 18.49 -2.74 16.35
N CYS A 792 18.97 -1.63 16.91
CA CYS A 792 18.26 -0.89 17.96
C CYS A 792 16.88 -0.42 17.48
N ASP A 793 16.79 0.16 16.29
CA ASP A 793 15.50 0.56 15.68
C ASP A 793 14.54 -0.64 15.56
N LEU A 794 15.05 -1.79 15.11
CA LEU A 794 14.23 -2.97 14.86
C LEU A 794 13.79 -3.66 16.16
N PHE A 795 14.67 -3.78 17.16
CA PHE A 795 14.28 -4.29 18.47
C PHE A 795 13.26 -3.37 19.14
N TYR A 796 13.49 -2.06 19.10
CA TYR A 796 12.59 -1.10 19.72
C TYR A 796 11.23 -1.07 19.01
N ALA A 797 11.20 -1.08 17.66
CA ALA A 797 9.96 -1.19 16.90
C ALA A 797 9.16 -2.45 17.25
N ARG A 798 9.81 -3.62 17.33
CA ARG A 798 9.15 -4.87 17.72
C ARG A 798 8.59 -4.80 19.14
N HIS A 799 9.32 -4.20 20.07
CA HIS A 799 8.86 -3.96 21.44
C HIS A 799 7.65 -3.02 21.49
N LEU A 800 7.69 -1.90 20.76
CA LEU A 800 6.58 -0.96 20.65
C LEU A 800 5.31 -1.63 20.11
N ILE A 801 5.42 -2.37 19.00
CA ILE A 801 4.28 -3.08 18.40
C ILE A 801 3.72 -4.13 19.37
N LYS A 802 4.58 -4.90 20.05
CA LYS A 802 4.15 -5.91 21.04
C LYS A 802 3.32 -5.30 22.18
N HIS A 803 3.57 -4.04 22.53
CA HIS A 803 2.82 -3.30 23.54
C HIS A 803 1.73 -2.37 22.97
N ASN A 804 1.30 -2.59 21.72
CA ASN A 804 0.27 -1.80 21.03
C ASN A 804 0.58 -0.30 20.95
N HIS A 805 1.86 0.06 20.86
CA HIS A 805 2.31 1.43 20.65
C HIS A 805 2.51 1.70 19.15
N LEU A 806 2.08 2.87 18.68
CA LEU A 806 2.36 3.31 17.30
C LEU A 806 3.84 3.68 17.14
N LEU A 807 4.35 3.49 15.93
CA LEU A 807 5.70 3.89 15.56
C LEU A 807 5.73 5.36 15.14
N TRP A 808 6.79 6.06 15.52
CA TRP A 808 7.11 7.41 15.02
C TRP A 808 8.27 7.38 14.02
N CYS A 809 8.38 6.28 13.25
CA CYS A 809 9.50 6.09 12.33
C CYS A 809 9.51 7.16 11.24
N SER A 810 10.68 7.76 11.03
CA SER A 810 10.90 8.77 9.99
C SER A 810 12.19 8.51 9.22
N LEU A 811 12.18 8.86 7.93
CA LEU A 811 13.39 8.93 7.12
C LEU A 811 14.11 10.28 7.27
N THR A 812 13.49 11.22 7.97
CA THR A 812 14.03 12.56 8.25
C THR A 812 14.45 12.66 9.71
N ASP A 813 15.16 13.74 10.06
CA ASP A 813 15.58 13.98 11.44
C ASP A 813 14.41 14.35 12.39
N GLN A 814 13.17 14.46 11.87
CA GLN A 814 11.97 14.75 12.65
C GLN A 814 11.13 13.48 12.85
N PRO A 815 10.78 13.12 14.10
CA PRO A 815 9.89 11.99 14.39
C PRO A 815 8.46 12.27 13.89
N ASP A 816 7.74 11.21 13.53
CA ASP A 816 6.33 11.30 13.17
C ASP A 816 5.46 11.41 14.44
N LEU A 817 5.01 12.63 14.75
CA LEU A 817 4.15 12.95 15.90
C LEU A 817 2.74 13.36 15.45
N GLY A 818 2.33 12.95 14.25
CA GLY A 818 1.01 13.23 13.71
C GLY A 818 0.79 14.68 13.31
N GLY A 819 1.85 15.42 12.93
CA GLY A 819 1.82 16.82 12.52
C GLY A 819 2.30 17.80 13.61
N LYS A 820 2.34 17.37 14.88
CA LYS A 820 2.80 18.19 16.01
C LYS A 820 4.31 18.49 15.96
N GLU A 821 5.05 17.75 15.15
CA GLU A 821 6.49 17.95 14.94
C GLU A 821 6.84 19.29 14.28
N GLN A 822 5.92 19.89 13.51
CA GLN A 822 6.14 21.20 12.85
C GLN A 822 6.05 22.37 13.83
N ASP A 823 5.26 22.22 14.88
CA ASP A 823 5.01 23.27 15.88
C ASP A 823 6.08 23.28 17.00
N ASP A 824 6.87 22.20 17.11
CA ASP A 824 7.86 22.03 18.17
C ASP A 824 9.17 22.78 17.86
N TYR A 825 9.18 24.10 18.10
CA TYR A 825 10.36 24.96 17.92
C TYR A 825 11.60 24.47 18.71
N ARG A 826 11.44 23.64 19.76
CA ARG A 826 12.58 23.11 20.52
C ARG A 826 13.36 22.07 19.73
N MET A 827 12.77 21.48 18.69
CA MET A 827 13.47 20.59 17.75
C MET A 827 14.64 21.32 17.06
N LEU A 828 14.46 22.60 16.73
CA LEU A 828 15.47 23.44 16.09
C LEU A 828 16.65 23.72 17.04
N LEU A 829 16.36 23.96 18.32
CA LEU A 829 17.39 24.26 19.34
C LEU A 829 18.37 23.10 19.59
N THR A 830 17.99 21.86 19.29
CA THR A 830 18.88 20.70 19.40
C THR A 830 19.82 20.49 18.23
N ALA A 831 19.57 21.11 17.08
CA ALA A 831 20.47 21.05 15.92
C ALA A 831 21.75 21.87 16.17
N ASP A 832 21.63 23.04 16.78
CA ASP A 832 22.72 24.02 16.90
C ASP A 832 23.81 23.64 17.91
N VAL A 833 23.58 22.71 18.83
CA VAL A 833 24.59 22.32 19.84
C VAL A 833 25.61 21.32 19.27
N ASN A 834 25.26 20.59 18.20
CA ASN A 834 26.12 19.56 17.62
C ASN A 834 26.89 19.99 16.37
N ASP A 835 26.48 21.07 15.67
CA ASP A 835 27.00 21.45 14.35
C ASP A 835 28.01 22.61 14.33
N ASN A 836 28.57 23.04 15.47
CA ASN A 836 29.68 24.00 15.49
C ASN A 836 31.05 23.38 15.16
N HIS A 837 31.09 22.58 14.09
CA HIS A 837 32.29 22.30 13.31
C HIS A 837 32.09 22.83 11.89
N GLY A 838 32.23 24.15 11.75
CA GLY A 838 32.51 24.81 10.48
C GLY A 838 31.35 25.63 9.90
N ASN A 839 31.13 26.83 10.42
CA ASN A 839 31.05 28.05 9.61
C ASN A 839 30.78 29.27 10.50
N ASN A 840 31.80 30.10 10.67
CA ASN A 840 31.64 31.46 11.17
C ASN A 840 30.92 32.30 10.10
N HIS A 841 29.60 32.40 10.18
CA HIS A 841 28.89 33.54 9.62
C HIS A 841 28.26 34.36 10.75
N MET A 842 28.94 35.47 11.03
CA MET A 842 28.42 36.62 11.76
C MET A 842 27.02 36.97 11.24
N ASN A 843 26.01 36.90 12.09
CA ASN A 843 24.84 37.74 12.00
C ASN A 843 24.48 38.24 13.40
N SER A 844 24.89 39.47 13.65
CA SER A 844 24.37 40.34 14.68
C SER A 844 22.87 40.56 14.45
N ASN A 845 22.05 40.17 15.43
CA ASN A 845 20.90 40.91 15.97
C ASN A 845 20.01 39.92 16.74
N ASP A 846 20.02 39.99 18.07
CA ASP A 846 18.76 40.27 18.78
C ASP A 846 18.99 40.61 20.26
N ASN A 847 18.68 41.86 20.57
CA ASN A 847 18.46 42.40 21.90
C ASN A 847 17.02 42.09 22.32
N MET A 848 16.80 41.25 23.33
CA MET A 848 15.63 41.21 24.25
C MET A 848 15.66 39.83 24.94
N PHE A 849 15.66 39.61 26.26
CA PHE A 849 15.24 40.36 27.43
C PHE A 849 16.27 40.13 28.55
N LYS A 850 16.67 41.19 29.25
CA LYS A 850 17.28 41.08 30.58
C LYS A 850 16.14 41.11 31.60
N ASN A 851 16.00 40.04 32.37
CA ASN A 851 15.42 40.12 33.71
C ASN A 851 16.51 39.70 34.69
N ASP A 852 16.95 40.70 35.45
CA ASP A 852 17.82 40.56 36.60
C ASP A 852 17.09 39.78 37.70
N ASN A 853 17.76 38.77 38.25
CA ASN A 853 17.81 38.49 39.69
C ASN A 853 18.82 37.35 39.96
N GLU A 854 19.95 37.78 40.54
CA GLU A 854 20.79 37.07 41.52
C GLU A 854 21.45 35.72 41.15
N GLY A 855 22.71 35.83 40.69
CA GLY A 855 23.83 35.19 41.41
C GLY A 855 24.18 33.74 41.08
N ILE A 856 24.82 33.51 39.92
CA ILE A 856 26.05 32.73 39.70
C ILE A 856 26.37 32.88 38.21
N HIS A 857 27.37 33.71 37.90
CA HIS A 857 27.88 33.84 36.54
C HIS A 857 28.72 32.62 36.19
N THR A 858 28.15 31.64 35.49
CA THR A 858 28.92 30.75 34.62
C THR A 858 28.86 31.32 33.21
N ASN A 859 30.04 31.63 32.66
CA ASN A 859 30.18 32.16 31.32
C ASN A 859 29.56 31.21 30.29
N LYS A 860 28.71 31.78 29.42
CA LYS A 860 28.12 31.15 28.25
C LYS A 860 29.23 30.78 27.26
N GLN A 861 29.58 29.50 27.15
CA GLN A 861 30.11 28.82 25.93
C GLN A 861 30.71 27.41 26.18
N ASN A 862 30.53 26.80 27.35
CA ASN A 862 30.89 25.39 27.55
C ASN A 862 29.65 24.50 27.35
N HIS A 863 29.85 23.27 26.84
CA HIS A 863 28.78 22.28 26.76
C HIS A 863 28.01 22.23 28.10
N PRO A 864 26.66 22.20 28.11
CA PRO A 864 25.86 22.42 29.32
C PRO A 864 25.99 21.34 30.43
N PHE A 865 26.96 20.43 30.31
CA PHE A 865 27.09 19.22 31.12
C PHE A 865 28.51 18.95 31.65
N GLU A 866 29.46 19.89 31.48
CA GLU A 866 30.85 19.75 31.96
C GLU A 866 31.03 20.35 33.36
N ILE A 867 31.61 19.57 34.27
CA ILE A 867 32.13 20.06 35.55
C ILE A 867 33.62 20.31 35.34
N ASN A 868 34.05 21.55 35.53
CA ASN A 868 35.45 21.93 35.37
C ASN A 868 35.91 22.76 36.56
N HIS A 869 36.90 22.23 37.29
CA HIS A 869 37.62 22.93 38.34
C HIS A 869 39.04 23.19 37.84
N SER A 870 39.28 24.44 37.44
CA SER A 870 40.62 24.86 37.02
C SER A 870 41.54 25.03 38.22
N GLY A 871 42.80 24.62 38.07
CA GLY A 871 43.77 24.68 39.14
C GLY A 871 45.03 23.88 38.87
N PHE A 872 45.97 24.03 39.80
CA PHE A 872 47.18 23.22 39.87
C PHE A 872 46.99 22.11 40.91
N TYR A 873 47.19 20.86 40.50
CA TYR A 873 47.01 19.68 41.33
C TYR A 873 48.36 18.95 41.51
N PRO A 874 49.04 19.15 42.66
CA PRO A 874 50.37 18.58 42.92
C PRO A 874 50.35 17.09 43.30
N THR A 875 49.16 16.52 43.51
CA THR A 875 48.97 15.12 43.92
C THR A 875 48.63 14.25 42.73
N SER A 876 48.82 12.94 42.85
CA SER A 876 48.51 12.02 41.76
C SER A 876 47.04 12.11 41.34
N CYS A 877 46.84 12.31 40.03
CA CYS A 877 45.53 12.44 39.41
C CYS A 877 45.26 11.21 38.54
N ILE A 878 43.99 10.82 38.44
CA ILE A 878 43.55 9.65 37.68
C ILE A 878 42.54 10.10 36.63
N GLU A 879 42.72 9.65 35.39
CA GLU A 879 41.72 9.74 34.33
C GLU A 879 40.99 8.41 34.21
N PHE A 880 39.67 8.42 34.44
CA PHE A 880 38.78 7.32 34.14
C PHE A 880 37.92 7.64 32.92
N GLU A 881 37.78 6.67 32.03
CA GLU A 881 36.76 6.65 30.99
C GLU A 881 35.48 6.00 31.54
N LEU A 882 34.34 6.66 31.31
CA LEU A 882 33.04 6.22 31.75
C LEU A 882 32.38 5.38 30.67
N VAL A 883 32.16 4.11 30.95
CA VAL A 883 31.38 3.22 30.08
C VAL A 883 30.10 2.80 30.80
N GLY A 884 28.97 2.83 30.07
CA GLY A 884 27.70 2.28 30.55
C GLY A 884 26.82 3.22 31.39
N LEU A 885 27.11 4.52 31.43
CA LEU A 885 26.28 5.52 32.12
C LEU A 885 24.81 5.50 31.66
N ALA A 886 24.58 5.32 30.36
CA ALA A 886 23.24 5.20 29.78
C ALA A 886 22.59 3.83 30.09
N ILE A 887 23.39 2.77 30.27
CA ILE A 887 22.92 1.40 30.52
C ILE A 887 22.33 1.27 31.92
N CYS A 888 22.83 2.03 32.91
CA CYS A 888 22.27 2.12 34.26
C CYS A 888 20.77 2.48 34.31
N PHE A 889 20.25 3.09 33.24
CA PHE A 889 18.82 3.31 33.10
C PHE A 889 18.02 1.99 33.16
N GLY A 890 18.59 0.89 32.64
CA GLY A 890 18.00 -0.46 32.64
C GLY A 890 17.91 -1.12 34.01
N THR A 891 18.85 -0.87 34.92
CA THR A 891 19.01 -1.65 36.17
C THR A 891 18.37 -1.05 37.42
N THR A 892 17.97 0.22 37.38
CA THR A 892 17.36 0.88 38.54
C THR A 892 15.94 0.33 38.83
N VAL A 893 15.82 -0.46 39.91
CA VAL A 893 14.61 -1.23 40.29
C VAL A 893 13.46 -0.34 40.76
N GLN A 894 13.76 0.82 41.32
CA GLN A 894 12.80 1.84 41.75
C GLN A 894 13.41 3.19 41.38
N ASN A 895 12.64 4.11 40.83
CA ASN A 895 13.09 5.50 40.61
C ASN A 895 13.19 6.21 41.98
N PRO A 896 14.37 6.60 42.48
CA PRO A 896 14.48 7.63 43.52
C PRO A 896 14.94 8.96 42.89
N LEU A 897 15.38 8.95 41.61
CA LEU A 897 16.02 10.05 40.89
C LEU A 897 15.02 10.93 40.11
N CYS A 898 13.82 10.42 39.89
CA CYS A 898 12.61 11.22 39.76
C CYS A 898 11.93 11.22 41.13
N GLY A 899 12.07 12.30 41.88
CA GLY A 899 11.36 12.47 43.14
C GLY A 899 9.84 12.37 42.96
N PRO A 900 9.09 12.34 44.08
CA PRO A 900 7.61 12.32 44.06
C PRO A 900 7.00 13.55 43.37
N ASP A 901 7.78 14.59 43.07
CA ASP A 901 7.31 15.84 42.46
C ASP A 901 7.08 15.77 40.93
N ILE A 902 7.51 14.70 40.24
CA ILE A 902 7.30 14.53 38.78
C ILE A 902 6.23 13.48 38.46
N ILE A 903 5.73 12.75 39.47
CA ILE A 903 4.57 11.88 39.30
C ILE A 903 3.40 12.58 40.02
N PRO A 904 2.68 13.51 39.38
CA PRO A 904 1.33 13.74 39.82
C PRO A 904 0.64 12.38 39.75
N SER A 905 -0.03 12.00 40.83
CA SER A 905 -1.00 10.91 40.82
C SER A 905 -1.74 10.93 39.48
N ILE A 906 -1.90 9.78 38.84
CA ILE A 906 -2.50 9.53 37.51
C ILE A 906 -3.93 10.11 37.34
N ASN A 907 -4.42 10.90 38.29
CA ASN A 907 -5.76 11.46 38.38
C ASN A 907 -5.86 12.94 37.92
N ASN A 908 -4.76 13.64 37.60
CA ASN A 908 -4.81 15.04 37.12
C ASN A 908 -4.38 15.14 35.65
N THR A 909 -5.37 15.12 34.75
CA THR A 909 -5.24 15.16 33.29
C THR A 909 -4.91 16.53 32.68
N SER A 910 -4.82 17.60 33.50
CA SER A 910 -4.65 18.98 32.99
C SER A 910 -3.19 19.46 32.95
N THR A 911 -2.27 18.89 33.74
CA THR A 911 -0.86 19.31 33.81
C THR A 911 0.10 18.44 32.97
N THR A 912 -0.34 17.30 32.46
CA THR A 912 0.45 16.37 31.62
C THR A 912 0.68 16.86 30.19
N ALA A 913 0.00 17.94 29.76
CA ALA A 913 0.14 18.49 28.41
C ALA A 913 1.46 19.27 28.20
N TYR A 914 2.10 19.78 29.27
CA TYR A 914 3.24 20.69 29.17
C TYR A 914 4.60 20.08 29.50
N ASP A 915 4.65 18.91 30.17
CA ASP A 915 5.91 18.27 30.54
C ASP A 915 6.23 17.07 29.63
N GLU A 916 7.12 17.28 28.66
CA GLU A 916 7.62 16.29 27.68
C GLU A 916 8.10 14.99 28.36
N THR A 917 8.67 15.09 29.57
CA THR A 917 9.22 13.94 30.28
C THR A 917 8.14 12.96 30.74
N THR A 918 6.95 13.49 31.07
CA THR A 918 5.79 12.69 31.47
C THR A 918 5.12 12.01 30.27
N GLN A 919 5.12 12.68 29.12
CA GLN A 919 4.56 12.21 27.85
C GLN A 919 5.36 11.04 27.24
N CYS A 920 6.68 11.09 27.35
CA CYS A 920 7.56 10.01 26.88
C CYS A 920 7.68 8.84 27.88
N LEU A 921 7.05 8.89 29.05
CA LEU A 921 7.28 7.92 30.13
C LEU A 921 6.93 6.47 29.73
N PRO A 922 5.83 6.17 29.00
CA PRO A 922 5.56 4.81 28.53
C PRO A 922 6.59 4.31 27.51
N ALA A 923 7.01 5.16 26.58
CA ALA A 923 8.08 4.85 25.63
C ALA A 923 9.41 4.56 26.35
N LEU A 924 9.74 5.35 27.37
CA LEU A 924 10.91 5.14 28.24
C LEU A 924 10.84 3.84 29.05
N ARG A 925 9.65 3.46 29.55
CA ARG A 925 9.46 2.18 30.25
C ARG A 925 9.73 0.99 29.34
N LEU A 926 9.26 1.04 28.09
CA LEU A 926 9.53 0.01 27.08
C LEU A 926 11.01 -0.04 26.69
N LEU A 927 11.65 1.14 26.60
CA LEU A 927 13.09 1.23 26.36
C LEU A 927 13.90 0.58 27.49
N ARG A 928 13.48 0.80 28.74
CA ARG A 928 14.10 0.16 29.91
C ARG A 928 14.00 -1.36 29.86
N GLN A 929 12.83 -1.88 29.50
CA GLN A 929 12.61 -3.33 29.37
C GLN A 929 13.51 -3.94 28.28
N MET A 930 13.71 -3.24 27.17
CA MET A 930 14.62 -3.69 26.10
C MET A 930 16.06 -3.81 26.60
N ILE A 931 16.57 -2.81 27.35
CA ILE A 931 17.91 -2.86 27.94
C ILE A 931 18.03 -4.00 28.96
N GLN A 932 16.99 -4.24 29.76
CA GLN A 932 16.97 -5.36 30.71
C GLN A 932 17.09 -6.72 30.01
N ILE A 933 16.44 -6.89 28.86
CA ILE A 933 16.55 -8.11 28.05
C ILE A 933 17.97 -8.28 27.51
N TRP A 934 18.58 -7.23 26.96
CA TRP A 934 19.97 -7.30 26.50
C TRP A 934 20.95 -7.59 27.63
N LEU A 935 20.76 -6.96 28.80
CA LEU A 935 21.57 -7.27 29.99
C LEU A 935 21.39 -8.74 30.40
N GLN A 936 20.17 -9.27 30.40
CA GLN A 936 19.92 -10.67 30.70
C GLN A 936 20.60 -11.60 29.68
N ASP A 937 20.59 -11.25 28.40
CA ASP A 937 21.25 -12.01 27.34
C ASP A 937 22.78 -12.04 27.53
N VAL A 938 23.38 -10.92 27.95
CA VAL A 938 24.82 -10.85 28.25
C VAL A 938 25.15 -11.70 29.48
N HIS A 939 24.37 -11.60 30.56
CA HIS A 939 24.66 -12.34 31.80
C HIS A 939 24.40 -13.84 31.67
N SER A 940 23.32 -14.23 30.96
CA SER A 940 22.87 -15.63 30.89
C SER A 940 23.55 -16.41 29.76
N TYR A 941 23.79 -15.76 28.61
CA TYR A 941 24.27 -16.42 27.40
C TYR A 941 25.64 -15.91 26.92
N THR A 942 26.23 -14.91 27.59
CA THR A 942 27.49 -14.26 27.16
C THR A 942 27.46 -13.85 25.70
N ASN A 943 26.31 -13.31 25.26
CA ASN A 943 26.07 -13.00 23.86
C ASN A 943 26.81 -11.71 23.44
N ILE A 944 27.77 -11.85 22.53
CA ILE A 944 28.60 -10.77 22.00
C ILE A 944 27.74 -9.70 21.30
N PHE A 945 26.68 -10.09 20.60
CA PHE A 945 25.87 -9.13 19.84
C PHE A 945 25.00 -8.26 20.75
N ALA A 946 24.53 -8.79 21.87
CA ALA A 946 23.79 -8.04 22.89
C ALA A 946 24.70 -7.01 23.56
N ASP A 947 25.94 -7.38 23.88
CA ASP A 947 26.96 -6.48 24.43
C ASP A 947 27.30 -5.34 23.45
N MET A 948 27.45 -5.66 22.16
CA MET A 948 27.60 -4.64 21.11
C MET A 948 26.42 -3.66 21.04
N GLN A 949 25.18 -4.12 21.24
CA GLN A 949 24.01 -3.22 21.29
C GLN A 949 24.04 -2.31 22.51
N LEU A 950 24.42 -2.84 23.68
CA LEU A 950 24.51 -2.07 24.91
C LEU A 950 25.55 -0.94 24.79
N ASN A 951 26.72 -1.22 24.22
CA ASN A 951 27.78 -0.24 24.01
C ASN A 951 27.38 0.87 23.02
N HIS A 952 26.59 0.53 22.00
CA HIS A 952 26.12 1.49 21.00
C HIS A 952 24.73 2.08 21.28
N PHE A 953 24.11 1.76 22.42
CA PHE A 953 22.78 2.23 22.78
C PHE A 953 22.69 3.78 22.82
N TYR A 954 23.65 4.44 23.45
CA TYR A 954 23.67 5.91 23.50
C TYR A 954 23.94 6.53 22.13
N ARG A 955 24.77 5.89 21.31
CA ARG A 955 25.03 6.30 19.92
C ARG A 955 23.75 6.26 19.07
N TRP A 956 22.90 5.25 19.30
CA TRP A 956 21.59 5.16 18.65
C TRP A 956 20.68 6.33 19.04
N LEU A 957 20.53 6.65 20.33
CA LEU A 957 19.73 7.79 20.79
C LEU A 957 20.22 9.15 20.29
N GLN A 958 21.51 9.30 20.02
CA GLN A 958 22.10 10.55 19.53
C GLN A 958 21.97 10.72 18.02
N SER A 959 21.93 9.62 17.27
CA SER A 959 22.02 9.62 15.82
C SER A 959 20.69 9.98 15.18
N THR A 960 20.64 11.09 14.44
CA THR A 960 19.44 11.48 13.68
C THR A 960 19.13 10.53 12.52
N LYS A 961 20.11 9.72 12.10
CA LYS A 961 19.95 8.70 11.05
C LYS A 961 19.13 7.49 11.48
N SER A 962 18.83 7.32 12.77
CA SER A 962 18.00 6.21 13.24
C SER A 962 16.53 6.46 12.89
N LEU A 963 15.81 5.43 12.45
CA LEU A 963 14.41 5.56 12.06
C LEU A 963 13.52 5.99 13.22
N LEU A 964 13.80 5.52 14.44
CA LEU A 964 13.04 5.86 15.66
C LEU A 964 13.66 7.00 16.46
N TYR A 965 14.41 7.89 15.80
CA TYR A 965 15.03 9.04 16.45
C TYR A 965 13.96 9.92 17.11
N GLU A 966 14.02 10.05 18.44
CA GLU A 966 13.18 10.98 19.20
C GLU A 966 14.05 11.84 20.13
N PRO A 967 14.14 13.16 19.90
CA PRO A 967 14.99 14.03 20.71
C PRO A 967 14.49 14.21 22.15
N ALA A 968 13.18 14.02 22.43
CA ALA A 968 12.67 14.04 23.79
C ALA A 968 13.22 12.86 24.63
N LEU A 969 13.33 11.66 24.02
CA LEU A 969 14.00 10.51 24.65
C LEU A 969 15.49 10.77 24.88
N LYS A 970 16.17 11.36 23.89
CA LYS A 970 17.58 11.77 24.04
C LYS A 970 17.76 12.73 25.23
N ARG A 971 16.95 13.78 25.33
CA ARG A 971 17.05 14.78 26.42
C ARG A 971 16.76 14.17 27.78
N THR A 972 15.71 13.37 27.91
CA THR A 972 15.35 12.72 29.18
C THR A 972 16.46 11.80 29.67
N ILE A 973 17.08 11.01 28.77
CA ILE A 973 18.19 10.13 29.10
C ILE A 973 19.46 10.93 29.43
N GLN A 974 19.71 12.05 28.73
CA GLN A 974 20.80 12.98 29.09
C GLN A 974 20.63 13.59 30.48
N VAL A 975 19.41 13.98 30.87
CA VAL A 975 19.11 14.46 32.23
C VAL A 975 19.33 13.36 33.26
N PHE A 976 18.89 12.13 32.98
CA PHE A 976 19.14 10.97 33.84
C PHE A 976 20.64 10.70 34.00
N MET A 977 21.39 10.65 32.90
CA MET A 977 22.84 10.48 32.89
C MET A 977 23.56 11.57 33.69
N ARG A 978 23.15 12.83 33.54
CA ARG A 978 23.71 13.94 34.33
C ARG A 978 23.47 13.74 35.83
N LYS A 979 22.24 13.41 36.23
CA LYS A 979 21.91 13.16 37.65
C LYS A 979 22.74 12.01 38.21
N LEU A 980 22.91 10.94 37.42
CA LEU A 980 23.69 9.77 37.80
C LEU A 980 25.20 10.09 37.86
N LEU A 981 25.73 10.91 36.94
CA LEU A 981 27.11 11.40 36.98
C LEU A 981 27.35 12.23 38.25
N VAL A 982 26.46 13.18 38.58
CA VAL A 982 26.57 13.97 39.81
C VAL A 982 26.52 13.07 41.04
N GLN A 983 25.63 12.08 41.07
CA GLN A 983 25.57 11.11 42.16
C GLN A 983 26.87 10.31 42.27
N LEU A 984 27.42 9.82 41.15
CA LEU A 984 28.71 9.11 41.10
C LEU A 984 29.84 9.99 41.64
N LEU A 985 29.91 11.25 41.23
CA LEU A 985 30.93 12.20 41.69
C LEU A 985 30.82 12.48 43.19
N VAL A 986 29.61 12.58 43.74
CA VAL A 986 29.39 12.72 45.19
C VAL A 986 29.87 11.48 45.94
N GLU A 987 29.63 10.27 45.41
CA GLU A 987 30.15 9.04 46.02
C GLU A 987 31.68 8.97 45.96
N LEU A 988 32.30 9.36 44.84
CA LEU A 988 33.76 9.45 44.71
C LEU A 988 34.36 10.48 45.67
N GLN A 989 33.67 11.60 45.90
CA GLN A 989 34.06 12.59 46.91
C GLN A 989 33.98 12.03 48.34
N ARG A 990 32.99 11.18 48.65
CA ARG A 990 32.91 10.50 49.97
C ARG A 990 34.07 9.54 50.20
N ILE A 991 34.61 8.90 49.16
CA ILE A 991 35.79 8.03 49.23
C ILE A 991 37.10 8.86 49.38
N GLY A 992 37.01 10.19 49.31
CA GLY A 992 38.12 11.11 49.58
C GLY A 992 38.80 11.72 48.34
N SER A 993 38.28 11.44 47.14
CA SER A 993 38.81 12.03 45.90
C SER A 993 38.21 13.42 45.63
N THR A 994 38.98 14.29 44.99
CA THR A 994 38.49 15.60 44.53
C THR A 994 38.32 15.59 43.02
N THR A 995 37.14 15.98 42.56
CA THR A 995 36.81 16.00 41.13
C THR A 995 37.43 17.22 40.48
N ILE A 996 38.27 17.02 39.47
CA ILE A 996 38.92 18.10 38.69
C ILE A 996 38.06 18.41 37.47
N TYR A 997 37.79 17.38 36.68
CA TYR A 997 37.00 17.48 35.46
C TYR A 997 36.05 16.31 35.36
N GLY A 998 34.85 16.54 34.85
CA GLY A 998 33.85 15.50 34.63
C GLY A 998 32.95 15.86 33.46
N ASN A 999 32.91 14.97 32.48
CA ASN A 999 31.95 14.99 31.38
C ASN A 999 31.29 13.61 31.27
N LEU A 1000 30.32 13.43 30.37
CA LEU A 1000 29.60 12.15 30.22
C LEU A 1000 30.52 10.98 29.83
N ASN A 1001 31.69 11.26 29.23
CA ASN A 1001 32.61 10.25 28.72
C ASN A 1001 33.84 10.03 29.61
N LYS A 1002 34.30 11.04 30.38
CA LYS A 1002 35.51 10.93 31.20
C LYS A 1002 35.42 11.71 32.50
N ILE A 1003 36.12 11.22 33.53
CA ILE A 1003 36.28 11.88 34.84
C ILE A 1003 37.76 11.93 35.18
N ILE A 1004 38.21 13.09 35.67
CA ILE A 1004 39.54 13.30 36.22
C ILE A 1004 39.41 13.56 37.73
N LEU A 1005 40.10 12.75 38.52
CA LEU A 1005 40.07 12.79 39.99
C LEU A 1005 41.47 13.06 40.54
N ALA A 1006 41.58 13.95 41.52
CA ALA A 1006 42.76 14.07 42.39
C ALA A 1006 42.60 13.14 43.60
N THR A 1007 43.56 12.24 43.80
CA THR A 1007 43.51 11.22 44.87
C THR A 1007 44.04 11.70 46.21
N LYS A 1008 44.70 12.86 46.23
CA LYS A 1008 45.47 13.39 47.38
C LYS A 1008 46.60 12.48 47.86
N ARG A 1009 47.07 11.55 47.01
CA ARG A 1009 48.21 10.66 47.29
C ARG A 1009 49.44 11.14 46.51
N TRP A 1010 50.63 10.80 47.03
CA TRP A 1010 51.92 11.18 46.44
C TRP A 1010 52.63 10.00 45.78
N SER A 1011 52.34 8.78 46.24
CA SER A 1011 52.94 7.54 45.74
C SER A 1011 52.06 6.85 44.71
N LEU A 1012 52.68 6.32 43.66
CA LEU A 1012 52.02 5.48 42.65
C LEU A 1012 51.44 4.20 43.25
N ILE A 1013 52.14 3.58 44.21
CA ILE A 1013 51.72 2.33 44.85
C ILE A 1013 50.42 2.58 45.63
N ASP A 1014 50.37 3.67 46.40
CA ASP A 1014 49.18 4.07 47.15
C ASP A 1014 48.02 4.44 46.21
N THR A 1015 48.32 5.06 45.07
CA THR A 1015 47.34 5.41 44.04
C THR A 1015 46.74 4.16 43.40
N ARG A 1016 47.55 3.13 43.10
CA ARG A 1016 47.08 1.85 42.56
C ARG A 1016 46.20 1.09 43.56
N LEU A 1017 46.55 1.09 44.84
CA LEU A 1017 45.71 0.52 45.89
C LEU A 1017 44.39 1.29 46.03
N TYR A 1018 44.44 2.62 45.97
CA TYR A 1018 43.26 3.47 46.01
C TYR A 1018 42.30 3.23 44.84
N ILE A 1019 42.83 3.02 43.62
CA ILE A 1019 42.03 2.66 42.43
C ILE A 1019 41.28 1.34 42.67
N LYS A 1020 41.95 0.31 43.21
CA LYS A 1020 41.30 -0.98 43.53
C LYS A 1020 40.15 -0.79 44.52
N VAL A 1021 40.36 0.02 45.56
CA VAL A 1021 39.32 0.35 46.55
C VAL A 1021 38.14 1.07 45.91
N ILE A 1022 38.37 2.02 44.99
CA ILE A 1022 37.30 2.69 44.24
C ILE A 1022 36.48 1.66 43.43
N LEU A 1023 37.16 0.79 42.67
CA LEU A 1023 36.49 -0.20 41.81
C LEU A 1023 35.66 -1.21 42.62
N GLU A 1024 36.23 -1.76 43.71
CA GLU A 1024 35.51 -2.67 44.61
C GLU A 1024 34.31 -1.99 45.29
N HIS A 1025 34.47 -0.73 45.72
CA HIS A 1025 33.39 0.01 46.36
C HIS A 1025 32.22 0.31 45.40
N LEU A 1026 32.51 0.61 44.13
CA LEU A 1026 31.49 0.87 43.12
C LEU A 1026 30.74 -0.39 42.69
N GLN A 1027 31.40 -1.55 42.70
CA GLN A 1027 30.74 -2.84 42.43
C GLN A 1027 29.77 -3.27 43.53
N LEU A 1028 30.04 -2.90 44.79
CA LEU A 1028 29.18 -3.26 45.93
C LEU A 1028 27.86 -2.47 45.99
N LYS A 1029 27.73 -1.36 45.25
CA LYS A 1029 26.53 -0.53 45.24
C LYS A 1029 25.67 -0.81 44.01
N ASP A 1030 24.39 -1.16 44.23
CA ASP A 1030 23.44 -1.51 43.17
C ASP A 1030 23.31 -0.45 42.06
N LEU A 1031 23.33 0.84 42.42
CA LEU A 1031 23.17 1.97 41.48
C LEU A 1031 24.35 2.18 40.53
N THR A 1032 25.56 1.78 40.93
CA THR A 1032 26.81 1.95 40.16
C THR A 1032 27.36 0.62 39.63
N SER A 1033 26.70 -0.49 39.94
CA SER A 1033 27.11 -1.85 39.56
C SER A 1033 27.29 -2.04 38.05
N THR A 1034 26.52 -1.33 37.23
CA THR A 1034 26.62 -1.38 35.76
C THR A 1034 27.52 -0.31 35.14
N ILE A 1035 28.09 0.60 35.93
CA ILE A 1035 29.06 1.59 35.42
C ILE A 1035 30.44 0.92 35.42
N CYS A 1036 31.07 0.84 34.25
CA CYS A 1036 32.45 0.42 34.16
C CYS A 1036 33.34 1.68 34.12
N LEU A 1037 34.26 1.79 35.07
CA LEU A 1037 35.31 2.81 35.05
C LEU A 1037 36.58 2.18 34.47
N GLU A 1038 36.92 2.55 33.24
CA GLU A 1038 38.14 2.11 32.61
C GLU A 1038 39.26 3.11 32.91
N LEU A 1039 40.32 2.63 33.56
CA LEU A 1039 41.48 3.46 33.87
C LEU A 1039 42.23 3.77 32.58
N LYS A 1040 42.32 5.05 32.19
CA LYS A 1040 42.96 5.46 30.94
C LYS A 1040 44.39 5.96 31.16
N SER A 1041 44.58 6.82 32.16
CA SER A 1041 45.89 7.39 32.47
C SER A 1041 46.03 7.74 33.94
N ILE A 1042 47.28 7.76 34.42
CA ILE A 1042 47.67 8.20 35.76
C ILE A 1042 48.70 9.34 35.61
N TYR A 1043 48.43 10.44 36.31
CA TYR A 1043 49.24 11.64 36.31
C TYR A 1043 49.95 11.83 37.66
N HIS A 1044 51.21 12.24 37.63
CA HIS A 1044 51.94 12.66 38.83
C HIS A 1044 51.41 14.00 39.33
N CYS A 1045 51.33 14.96 38.41
CA CYS A 1045 50.90 16.32 38.62
C CYS A 1045 50.11 16.77 37.39
N LEU A 1046 49.05 17.55 37.62
CA LEU A 1046 48.19 18.04 36.56
C LEU A 1046 47.97 19.54 36.74
N TRP A 1047 48.31 20.31 35.71
CA TRP A 1047 47.89 21.69 35.59
C TRP A 1047 46.71 21.75 34.63
N TRP A 1048 45.53 22.04 35.15
CA TRP A 1048 44.29 21.93 34.40
C TRP A 1048 43.58 23.28 34.30
N PHE A 1049 43.30 23.73 33.08
CA PHE A 1049 42.44 24.89 32.84
C PHE A 1049 41.12 24.44 32.21
N ASP A 1050 41.17 23.74 31.08
CA ASP A 1050 40.02 23.10 30.42
C ASP A 1050 40.46 21.88 29.58
N ASP A 1051 39.51 21.22 28.90
CA ASP A 1051 39.77 20.01 28.10
C ASP A 1051 40.77 20.18 26.94
N LYS A 1052 41.02 21.42 26.52
CA LYS A 1052 41.93 21.78 25.41
C LYS A 1052 43.17 22.55 25.87
N ASN A 1053 43.26 22.85 27.16
CA ASN A 1053 44.29 23.68 27.77
C ASN A 1053 44.72 23.03 29.09
N TYR A 1054 45.75 22.19 29.01
CA TYR A 1054 46.30 21.50 30.17
C TYR A 1054 47.79 21.17 30.00
N CYS A 1055 48.46 20.98 31.13
CA CYS A 1055 49.80 20.42 31.21
C CYS A 1055 49.74 19.19 32.11
N GLU A 1056 50.15 18.03 31.57
CA GLU A 1056 50.10 16.75 32.29
C GLU A 1056 51.51 16.16 32.42
N PHE A 1057 51.85 15.71 33.63
CA PHE A 1057 53.00 14.86 33.91
C PHE A 1057 52.51 13.42 33.96
N ARG A 1058 52.56 12.72 32.82
CA ARG A 1058 51.99 11.39 32.66
C ARG A 1058 52.99 10.32 33.04
N ILE A 1059 52.58 9.47 33.98
CA ILE A 1059 53.38 8.31 34.42
C ILE A 1059 52.94 7.06 33.65
N TRP A 1060 51.63 6.87 33.49
CA TRP A 1060 51.09 5.67 32.86
C TRP A 1060 49.90 5.98 31.95
N SER A 1061 49.79 5.24 30.84
CA SER A 1061 48.66 5.27 29.91
C SER A 1061 48.41 3.90 29.28
N ASN A 1062 47.13 3.57 29.07
CA ASN A 1062 46.70 2.35 28.39
C ASN A 1062 47.31 2.15 26.98
N ALA A 1063 47.75 3.22 26.30
CA ALA A 1063 48.26 3.15 24.94
C ALA A 1063 49.60 2.41 24.80
N LYS A 1064 50.37 2.24 25.88
CA LYS A 1064 51.72 1.63 25.85
C LYS A 1064 51.74 0.10 26.07
N GLY A 1065 50.61 -0.55 26.34
CA GLY A 1065 50.62 -1.97 26.74
C GLY A 1065 51.13 -2.17 28.17
N GLN A 1066 51.33 -3.43 28.60
CA GLN A 1066 51.42 -3.88 30.00
C GLN A 1066 52.13 -2.95 31.00
N ILE A 1067 51.62 -2.99 32.24
CA ILE A 1067 52.20 -2.34 33.42
C ILE A 1067 53.52 -3.04 33.77
N ASP A 1068 54.60 -2.68 33.08
CA ASP A 1068 55.93 -3.13 33.45
C ASP A 1068 56.44 -2.25 34.60
N ASP A 1069 56.60 -2.84 35.79
CA ASP A 1069 56.99 -2.18 37.04
C ASP A 1069 58.40 -1.52 37.01
N ASN A 1070 59.09 -1.48 35.87
CA ASN A 1070 60.51 -1.14 35.78
C ASN A 1070 60.90 -0.02 34.80
N ASN A 1071 60.01 0.50 33.94
CA ASN A 1071 60.34 1.56 32.98
C ASN A 1071 59.19 2.59 32.86
N ASP A 1072 58.98 3.38 33.90
CA ASP A 1072 58.09 4.55 33.86
C ASP A 1072 58.85 5.75 33.27
N GLU A 1073 58.92 5.85 31.94
CA GLU A 1073 59.36 7.10 31.29
C GLU A 1073 58.27 8.16 31.49
N GLU A 1074 58.54 9.15 32.35
CA GLU A 1074 57.68 10.30 32.58
C GLU A 1074 57.58 11.14 31.30
N GLU A 1075 56.39 11.18 30.70
CA GLU A 1075 56.11 12.03 29.54
C GLU A 1075 55.44 13.32 29.99
N THR A 1076 56.04 14.46 29.63
CA THR A 1076 55.43 15.78 29.77
C THR A 1076 54.70 16.14 28.50
N ILE A 1077 53.41 16.44 28.62
CA ILE A 1077 52.59 16.88 27.50
C ILE A 1077 52.06 18.27 27.82
N PHE A 1078 52.42 19.23 26.97
CA PHE A 1078 51.95 20.60 26.99
C PHE A 1078 50.95 20.77 25.85
N ASP A 1079 49.66 20.91 26.18
CA ASP A 1079 48.62 21.17 25.19
C ASP A 1079 47.86 22.43 25.57
N TRP A 1080 48.29 23.58 25.02
CA TRP A 1080 47.72 24.91 25.27
C TRP A 1080 47.19 25.49 23.96
N ASN A 1081 46.00 25.07 23.56
CA ASN A 1081 45.37 25.55 22.33
C ASN A 1081 45.15 27.09 22.35
N MET A 1082 45.07 27.70 23.53
CA MET A 1082 45.01 29.15 23.68
C MET A 1082 46.21 29.90 23.05
N ILE A 1083 47.37 29.26 22.91
CA ILE A 1083 48.57 29.86 22.28
C ILE A 1083 48.27 30.26 20.83
N VAL A 1084 47.52 29.45 20.08
CA VAL A 1084 47.20 29.68 18.66
C VAL A 1084 46.45 31.00 18.44
N TYR A 1085 45.69 31.45 19.44
CA TYR A 1085 44.90 32.68 19.39
C TYR A 1085 45.66 33.91 19.93
N LEU A 1086 46.85 33.73 20.53
CA LEU A 1086 47.68 34.84 20.98
C LEU A 1086 48.43 35.48 19.80
N PRO A 1087 48.75 36.79 19.88
CA PRO A 1087 49.62 37.43 18.89
C PRO A 1087 50.99 36.74 18.81
N ARG A 1088 51.56 36.56 17.61
CA ARG A 1088 52.85 35.85 17.38
C ARG A 1088 53.98 36.27 18.31
N VAL A 1089 54.08 37.55 18.65
CA VAL A 1089 55.11 38.06 19.56
C VAL A 1089 54.96 37.51 20.98
N VAL A 1090 53.72 37.26 21.43
CA VAL A 1090 53.39 36.74 22.77
C VAL A 1090 53.46 35.21 22.81
N GLN A 1091 53.29 34.54 21.66
CA GLN A 1091 53.38 33.08 21.56
C GLN A 1091 54.76 32.58 22.03
N ASP A 1092 55.83 33.18 21.52
CA ASP A 1092 57.21 32.82 21.90
C ASP A 1092 57.46 32.98 23.41
N TYR A 1093 56.93 34.06 24.03
CA TYR A 1093 57.03 34.29 25.48
C TYR A 1093 56.18 33.31 26.30
N PHE A 1094 55.00 32.94 25.80
CA PHE A 1094 54.13 32.00 26.49
C PHE A 1094 54.73 30.59 26.47
N GLU A 1095 55.30 30.16 25.33
CA GLU A 1095 56.02 28.88 25.21
C GLU A 1095 57.29 28.82 26.07
N THR A 1096 57.89 29.95 26.43
CA THR A 1096 59.05 29.96 27.34
C THR A 1096 58.66 29.96 28.82
N ILE A 1097 57.47 30.43 29.16
CA ILE A 1097 56.96 30.49 30.55
C ILE A 1097 56.40 29.15 31.00
N MET A 1098 55.70 28.46 30.09
CA MET A 1098 55.13 27.13 30.32
C MET A 1098 56.21 26.06 30.13
#